data_AF-A0A087VN29-F1
#
_entry.id   AF-A0A087VN29-F1
#
_cell.length_a   1.000
_cell.length_b   1.000
_cell.length_c   1.000
_cell.angle_alpha   90.00
_cell.angle_beta   90.00
_cell.angle_gamma   90.00
#
_symmetry.space_group_name_H-M   'P 1'
#
loop_
_entity.id
_entity.type
_entity.pdbx_description
1 polymer ?
#
loop_
_entity_poly.entity_id
_entity_poly.type
_entity_poly.pdbx_seq_one_letter_code
_entity_poly.pdbx_strand_id
1 'polypeptide(L)'
;AIFIQQCHFLRQAGHSEKAVSLFQALIDFTFFKPDSVKDLPTRGQVEFFEPFWDSGEPRIGEKGARGWKAWMHQQEKGGWIALKPDDDDEEEIDEDQDIKDKTLPKWHIWLDIEYSREARQWLPWRPDKTKKETEEDCEDPERQVLFDDLGPSLIQLSNPDLQCQLLYSFLQFLGVPCTSKLFPSNLYIAMDENNIFDSVLSDEKPLTSFDFPLSGFNSIGHMDTMLRGRHHIGHYKEGEEFIQNVFHVLFLLFSGKEKSNLTICWLQYEISKVVQCLQTKNKKKLKAQGRKSKKLAKNLLKAPDNRNHLSLWKLYAYLEWLLGNIDDARKVFDTALCTAGTGGLKSPQICSLSLLYAQLEVELLESLEGAVMSRAVHILTKLAESGPYVPYSGQVLSVNVLKARKTYEHALQDYLSKTPFSDQDQVSDTNQLVNLVGCYALFQYLTLGIDAAVLIYAQTSEKLGAPGPQKCENTGENFGIQNFPAALEAVTLLHTNLLRFHMKISVYPLNPLREALTEALKRYPSNQSLWRSYIHIERKSHSASKARRFFDGVTRSTNSLEPWLFAIQAEQMRKKLIENIQRADVGEIHSTIPETGLTNRIVALFEHAVQSENGTHCPLLWRMYLNFLASLGKKEKSKGLFYKALQNCPWAKVLYMDAIEYFPDHLQETLDLMTEKELRVRVPMEELELLLEV
;
A
#
# COMPACT_ATOMS: atom_id res chain seq x y z
N ALA A 1 -4.43 14.09 -12.11
CA ALA A 1 -5.03 14.27 -10.77
C ALA A 1 -6.55 14.14 -10.80
N ILE A 2 -7.27 14.99 -11.54
CA ILE A 2 -8.74 15.00 -11.59
C ILE A 2 -9.34 13.66 -12.02
N PHE A 3 -8.84 13.05 -13.10
CA PHE A 3 -9.29 11.72 -13.55
C PHE A 3 -9.19 10.66 -12.43
N ILE A 4 -8.05 10.59 -11.73
CA ILE A 4 -7.87 9.65 -10.62
C ILE A 4 -8.82 9.96 -9.45
N GLN A 5 -9.07 11.25 -9.17
CA GLN A 5 -10.05 11.66 -8.16
C GLN A 5 -11.47 11.21 -8.54
N GLN A 6 -11.86 11.32 -9.82
CA GLN A 6 -13.14 10.81 -10.31
C GLN A 6 -13.27 9.30 -10.11
N CYS A 7 -12.23 8.52 -10.45
CA CYS A 7 -12.25 7.07 -10.22
C CYS A 7 -12.38 6.71 -8.74
N HIS A 8 -11.67 7.39 -7.83
CA HIS A 8 -11.81 7.17 -6.40
C HIS A 8 -13.18 7.62 -5.86
N PHE A 9 -13.75 8.71 -6.38
CA PHE A 9 -15.09 9.16 -6.05
C PHE A 9 -16.13 8.09 -6.42
N LEU A 10 -16.08 7.58 -7.65
CA LEU A 10 -17.00 6.53 -8.11
C LEU A 10 -16.85 5.25 -7.27
N ARG A 11 -15.62 4.83 -6.97
CA ARG A 11 -15.37 3.72 -6.03
C ARG A 11 -15.98 3.97 -4.66
N GLN A 12 -15.79 5.16 -4.08
CA GLN A 12 -16.32 5.51 -2.77
C GLN A 12 -17.85 5.58 -2.75
N ALA A 13 -18.48 5.91 -3.87
CA ALA A 13 -19.93 5.89 -4.06
C ALA A 13 -20.49 4.48 -4.35
N GLY A 14 -19.61 3.48 -4.54
CA GLY A 14 -19.96 2.09 -4.85
C GLY A 14 -20.11 1.78 -6.35
N HIS A 15 -19.93 2.77 -7.23
CA HIS A 15 -19.96 2.64 -8.70
C HIS A 15 -18.64 2.09 -9.25
N SER A 16 -18.23 0.94 -8.73
CA SER A 16 -16.94 0.30 -8.98
C SER A 16 -16.74 -0.08 -10.46
N GLU A 17 -17.80 -0.51 -11.12
CA GLU A 17 -17.88 -0.89 -12.54
C GLU A 17 -17.57 0.30 -13.45
N LYS A 18 -18.15 1.46 -13.13
CA LYS A 18 -17.89 2.71 -13.87
C LYS A 18 -16.45 3.14 -13.68
N ALA A 19 -15.93 3.07 -12.45
CA ALA A 19 -14.56 3.44 -12.14
C ALA A 19 -13.53 2.58 -12.88
N VAL A 20 -13.75 1.25 -12.93
CA VAL A 20 -12.87 0.34 -13.68
C VAL A 20 -13.02 0.55 -15.19
N SER A 21 -14.25 0.76 -15.67
CA SER A 21 -14.51 1.07 -17.07
C SER A 21 -13.80 2.35 -17.54
N LEU A 22 -13.74 3.39 -16.70
CA LEU A 22 -12.95 4.60 -16.99
C LEU A 22 -11.47 4.29 -17.18
N PHE A 23 -10.88 3.46 -16.33
CA PHE A 23 -9.48 3.05 -16.49
C PHE A 23 -9.29 2.22 -17.76
N GLN A 24 -10.14 1.22 -18.00
CA GLN A 24 -10.08 0.39 -19.22
C GLN A 24 -10.17 1.27 -20.47
N ALA A 25 -11.19 2.13 -20.55
CA ALA A 25 -11.43 3.02 -21.68
C ALA A 25 -10.26 3.97 -21.91
N LEU A 26 -9.75 4.63 -20.86
CA LEU A 26 -8.65 5.57 -21.01
C LEU A 26 -7.33 4.88 -21.41
N ILE A 27 -7.08 3.66 -20.93
CA ILE A 27 -5.92 2.86 -21.32
C ILE A 27 -6.03 2.45 -22.80
N ASP A 28 -7.18 1.92 -23.22
CA ASP A 28 -7.41 1.56 -24.63
C ASP A 28 -7.32 2.78 -25.55
N PHE A 29 -7.94 3.89 -25.16
CA PHE A 29 -7.88 5.17 -25.86
C PHE A 29 -6.44 5.73 -25.97
N THR A 30 -5.60 5.49 -24.97
CA THR A 30 -4.23 6.03 -24.93
C THR A 30 -3.23 5.14 -25.67
N PHE A 31 -3.22 3.84 -25.39
CA PHE A 31 -2.17 2.91 -25.83
C PHE A 31 -2.54 2.08 -27.06
N PHE A 32 -3.83 1.84 -27.29
CA PHE A 32 -4.33 1.02 -28.39
C PHE A 32 -5.01 1.87 -29.46
N LYS A 33 -4.60 3.14 -29.62
CA LYS A 33 -5.15 4.07 -30.61
C LYS A 33 -4.76 3.70 -32.06
N PRO A 34 -5.73 3.57 -33.00
CA PRO A 34 -5.46 3.39 -34.42
C PRO A 34 -4.67 4.56 -35.03
N ASP A 35 -3.82 4.28 -36.01
CA ASP A 35 -3.01 5.34 -36.65
C ASP A 35 -3.87 6.32 -37.47
N SER A 36 -5.01 5.84 -38.01
CA SER A 36 -5.95 6.64 -38.81
C SER A 36 -6.63 7.77 -38.05
N VAL A 37 -6.75 7.68 -36.73
CA VAL A 37 -7.45 8.66 -35.88
C VAL A 37 -6.50 9.55 -35.09
N LYS A 38 -5.17 9.31 -35.14
CA LYS A 38 -4.19 10.03 -34.31
C LYS A 38 -4.18 11.54 -34.54
N ASP A 39 -4.40 11.97 -35.78
CA ASP A 39 -4.33 13.38 -36.16
C ASP A 39 -5.66 14.14 -35.98
N LEU A 40 -6.73 13.42 -35.58
CA LEU A 40 -8.02 14.04 -35.29
C LEU A 40 -7.98 14.81 -33.97
N PRO A 41 -8.81 15.85 -33.78
CA PRO A 41 -8.99 16.46 -32.47
C PRO A 41 -9.54 15.43 -31.47
N THR A 42 -9.27 15.60 -30.17
CA THR A 42 -9.70 14.66 -29.11
C THR A 42 -11.18 14.30 -29.22
N ARG A 43 -12.05 15.29 -29.49
CA ARG A 43 -13.48 15.05 -29.68
C ARG A 43 -13.78 14.07 -30.81
N GLY A 44 -13.13 14.24 -31.96
CA GLY A 44 -13.28 13.30 -33.08
C GLY A 44 -12.72 11.92 -32.73
N GLN A 45 -11.59 11.85 -32.01
CA GLN A 45 -11.06 10.58 -31.53
C GLN A 45 -12.04 9.83 -30.61
N VAL A 46 -12.74 10.56 -29.73
CA VAL A 46 -13.77 10.02 -28.83
C VAL A 46 -14.96 9.49 -29.63
N GLU A 47 -15.44 10.21 -30.64
CA GLU A 47 -16.52 9.76 -31.54
C GLU A 47 -16.16 8.47 -32.30
N PHE A 48 -14.89 8.28 -32.70
CA PHE A 48 -14.44 7.02 -33.31
C PHE A 48 -14.17 5.89 -32.31
N PHE A 49 -14.08 6.20 -31.02
CA PHE A 49 -13.85 5.22 -29.96
C PHE A 49 -15.17 4.60 -29.48
N GLU A 50 -16.27 5.36 -29.49
CA GLU A 50 -17.60 4.91 -29.07
C GLU A 50 -18.03 3.56 -29.71
N PRO A 51 -17.93 3.35 -31.04
CA PRO A 51 -18.30 2.07 -31.64
C PRO A 51 -17.49 0.87 -31.14
N PHE A 52 -16.24 1.08 -30.70
CA PHE A 52 -15.42 0.03 -30.10
C PHE A 52 -15.87 -0.29 -28.67
N TRP A 53 -16.29 0.72 -27.91
CA TRP A 53 -16.83 0.49 -26.57
C TRP A 53 -18.12 -0.34 -26.62
N ASP A 54 -18.99 0.01 -27.56
CA ASP A 54 -20.32 -0.59 -27.73
C ASP A 54 -20.29 -1.96 -28.43
N SER A 55 -19.19 -2.33 -29.08
CA SER A 55 -19.10 -3.63 -29.77
C SER A 55 -19.04 -4.84 -28.82
N GLY A 56 -18.86 -4.59 -27.51
CA GLY A 56 -18.72 -5.63 -26.48
C GLY A 56 -17.44 -6.46 -26.63
N GLU A 57 -16.40 -5.90 -27.25
CA GLU A 57 -15.10 -6.58 -27.36
C GLU A 57 -14.38 -6.63 -26.01
N PRO A 58 -13.55 -7.66 -25.78
CA PRO A 58 -12.77 -7.74 -24.55
C PRO A 58 -11.79 -6.57 -24.39
N ARG A 59 -11.83 -5.95 -23.22
CA ARG A 59 -11.06 -4.76 -22.81
C ARG A 59 -9.88 -5.17 -21.93
N ILE A 60 -8.94 -4.26 -21.69
CA ILE A 60 -7.77 -4.59 -20.84
C ILE A 60 -8.16 -5.24 -19.50
N GLY A 61 -7.47 -6.33 -19.16
CA GLY A 61 -7.75 -7.17 -18.00
C GLY A 61 -8.71 -8.34 -18.27
N GLU A 62 -9.41 -8.32 -19.40
CA GLU A 62 -10.32 -9.40 -19.77
C GLU A 62 -9.66 -10.41 -20.69
N LYS A 63 -10.15 -11.65 -20.66
CA LYS A 63 -9.62 -12.74 -21.49
C LYS A 63 -9.82 -12.40 -22.97
N GLY A 64 -8.73 -12.46 -23.73
CA GLY A 64 -8.77 -12.23 -25.18
C GLY A 64 -8.69 -10.77 -25.62
N ALA A 65 -8.45 -9.81 -24.71
CA ALA A 65 -8.33 -8.40 -25.05
C ALA A 65 -7.21 -8.09 -26.04
N ARG A 66 -7.54 -7.38 -27.13
CA ARG A 66 -6.60 -6.97 -28.19
C ARG A 66 -6.49 -5.44 -28.36
N GLY A 67 -7.44 -4.71 -27.79
CA GLY A 67 -7.51 -3.25 -27.83
C GLY A 67 -8.08 -2.66 -29.12
N TRP A 68 -8.40 -1.37 -29.05
CA TRP A 68 -9.15 -0.63 -30.08
C TRP A 68 -8.55 -0.71 -31.49
N LYS A 69 -7.23 -0.55 -31.64
CA LYS A 69 -6.53 -0.65 -32.93
C LYS A 69 -6.73 -1.99 -33.63
N ALA A 70 -6.66 -3.08 -32.89
CA ALA A 70 -6.82 -4.42 -33.45
C ALA A 70 -8.26 -4.64 -33.94
N TRP A 71 -9.23 -4.16 -33.17
CA TRP A 71 -10.65 -4.21 -33.55
C TRP A 71 -10.95 -3.37 -34.79
N MET A 72 -10.45 -2.14 -34.89
CA MET A 72 -10.70 -1.28 -36.05
C MET A 72 -10.16 -1.91 -37.34
N HIS A 73 -8.94 -2.47 -37.30
CA HIS A 73 -8.38 -3.19 -38.44
C HIS A 73 -9.14 -4.46 -38.81
N GLN A 74 -9.81 -5.09 -37.84
CA GLN A 74 -10.65 -6.25 -38.09
C GLN A 74 -11.95 -5.85 -38.79
N GLN A 75 -12.57 -4.74 -38.39
CA GLN A 75 -13.76 -4.17 -39.03
C GLN A 75 -13.46 -3.73 -40.47
N GLU A 76 -12.32 -3.07 -40.70
CA GLU A 76 -11.87 -2.65 -42.05
C GLU A 76 -11.68 -3.82 -43.02
N LYS A 77 -11.31 -4.99 -42.50
CA LYS A 77 -11.10 -6.22 -43.29
C LYS A 77 -12.36 -7.06 -43.49
N GLY A 78 -13.52 -6.60 -43.02
CA GLY A 78 -14.80 -7.31 -43.14
C GLY A 78 -14.88 -8.63 -42.37
N GLY A 79 -14.06 -8.81 -41.33
CA GLY A 79 -13.84 -10.11 -40.69
C GLY A 79 -14.56 -10.30 -39.35
N TRP A 80 -15.57 -11.18 -39.34
CA TRP A 80 -16.06 -11.83 -38.12
C TRP A 80 -15.06 -12.90 -37.69
N ILE A 81 -14.28 -12.66 -36.63
CA ILE A 81 -13.60 -13.75 -35.94
C ILE A 81 -14.56 -14.20 -34.85
N ALA A 82 -15.23 -15.33 -35.07
CA ALA A 82 -15.84 -16.06 -33.97
C ALA A 82 -14.71 -16.42 -33.00
N LEU A 83 -14.77 -15.90 -31.77
CA LEU A 83 -14.02 -16.46 -30.67
C LEU A 83 -14.34 -17.96 -30.67
N LYS A 84 -13.32 -18.81 -30.77
CA LYS A 84 -13.54 -20.24 -30.61
C LYS A 84 -14.09 -20.44 -29.19
N PRO A 85 -15.18 -21.20 -29.01
CA PRO A 85 -15.53 -21.68 -27.69
C PRO A 85 -14.35 -22.58 -27.26
N ASP A 86 -13.65 -22.20 -26.20
CA ASP A 86 -12.65 -23.06 -25.59
C ASP A 86 -13.32 -23.82 -24.44
N ASP A 87 -13.25 -25.15 -24.51
CA ASP A 87 -13.66 -26.17 -23.55
C ASP A 87 -12.79 -26.13 -22.26
N ASP A 88 -12.69 -24.98 -21.61
CA ASP A 88 -12.21 -24.91 -20.22
C ASP A 88 -13.41 -24.67 -19.31
N ASP A 89 -14.30 -25.67 -19.23
CA ASP A 89 -15.21 -25.85 -18.10
C ASP A 89 -14.36 -26.20 -16.86
N GLU A 90 -13.61 -25.22 -16.33
CA GLU A 90 -13.28 -25.27 -14.92
C GLU A 90 -14.58 -24.96 -14.18
N GLU A 91 -15.25 -26.00 -13.70
CA GLU A 91 -16.38 -25.92 -12.77
C GLU A 91 -16.15 -24.74 -11.82
N GLU A 92 -16.98 -23.71 -11.98
CA GLU A 92 -17.11 -22.62 -11.03
C GLU A 92 -17.46 -23.28 -9.71
N ILE A 93 -16.51 -23.31 -8.78
CA ILE A 93 -16.85 -23.44 -7.37
C ILE A 93 -17.43 -22.08 -7.02
N ASP A 94 -18.70 -21.88 -7.37
CA ASP A 94 -19.51 -20.85 -6.75
C ASP A 94 -19.51 -21.22 -5.27
N GLU A 95 -18.67 -20.57 -4.47
CA GLU A 95 -18.90 -20.54 -3.04
C GLU A 95 -20.20 -19.77 -2.87
N ASP A 96 -21.28 -20.55 -2.80
CA ASP A 96 -22.69 -20.19 -2.83
C ASP A 96 -22.99 -18.74 -2.45
N GLN A 97 -23.75 -18.07 -3.31
CA GLN A 97 -24.45 -16.81 -3.02
C GLN A 97 -25.55 -17.00 -1.94
N ASP A 98 -25.72 -18.23 -1.44
CA ASP A 98 -26.72 -18.57 -0.45
C ASP A 98 -26.45 -17.89 0.88
N ILE A 99 -27.51 -17.31 1.44
CA ILE A 99 -27.53 -16.74 2.78
C ILE A 99 -27.15 -17.84 3.78
N LYS A 100 -25.90 -17.79 4.26
CA LYS A 100 -25.32 -18.81 5.15
C LYS A 100 -26.13 -19.02 6.43
N ASP A 101 -26.82 -17.98 6.89
CA ASP A 101 -27.69 -18.04 8.07
C ASP A 101 -28.85 -17.04 7.99
N LYS A 102 -30.03 -17.52 7.59
CA LYS A 102 -31.28 -16.73 7.53
C LYS A 102 -31.82 -16.34 8.91
N THR A 103 -31.24 -16.84 10.01
CA THR A 103 -31.67 -16.49 11.38
C THR A 103 -31.10 -15.16 11.87
N LEU A 104 -30.14 -14.59 11.13
CA LEU A 104 -29.53 -13.31 11.47
C LEU A 104 -30.50 -12.14 11.26
N PRO A 105 -30.31 -11.02 11.98
CA PRO A 105 -31.11 -9.81 11.76
C PRO A 105 -31.01 -9.32 10.31
N LYS A 106 -32.12 -8.79 9.76
CA LYS A 106 -32.21 -8.29 8.36
C LYS A 106 -31.03 -7.39 7.95
N TRP A 107 -30.66 -6.42 8.80
CA TRP A 107 -29.55 -5.50 8.53
C TRP A 107 -28.19 -6.21 8.37
N HIS A 108 -27.97 -7.32 9.07
CA HIS A 108 -26.72 -8.07 9.03
C HIS A 108 -26.63 -8.88 7.74
N ILE A 109 -27.74 -9.53 7.36
CA ILE A 109 -27.86 -10.26 6.10
C ILE A 109 -27.68 -9.30 4.93
N TRP A 110 -28.31 -8.11 4.99
CA TRP A 110 -28.12 -7.07 3.96
C TRP A 110 -26.65 -6.67 3.81
N LEU A 111 -25.95 -6.38 4.93
CA LEU A 111 -24.52 -6.05 4.90
C LEU A 111 -23.67 -7.17 4.29
N ASP A 112 -23.97 -8.43 4.60
CA ASP A 112 -23.27 -9.61 4.05
C ASP A 112 -23.44 -9.72 2.53
N ILE A 113 -24.67 -9.58 2.04
CA ILE A 113 -24.96 -9.69 0.60
C ILE A 113 -24.39 -8.49 -0.14
N GLU A 114 -24.58 -7.27 0.38
CA GLU A 114 -24.05 -6.03 -0.22
C GLU A 114 -22.52 -6.10 -0.34
N TYR A 115 -21.84 -6.54 0.72
CA TYR A 115 -20.40 -6.75 0.72
C TYR A 115 -19.97 -7.81 -0.31
N SER A 116 -20.64 -8.96 -0.33
CA SER A 116 -20.34 -10.06 -1.25
C SER A 116 -20.48 -9.62 -2.71
N ARG A 117 -21.58 -8.93 -3.03
CA ARG A 117 -21.82 -8.39 -4.37
C ARG A 117 -20.79 -7.34 -4.75
N GLU A 118 -20.46 -6.40 -3.86
CA GLU A 118 -19.39 -5.41 -4.12
C GLU A 118 -18.05 -6.09 -4.43
N ALA A 119 -17.71 -7.16 -3.72
CA ALA A 119 -16.44 -7.85 -3.90
C ALA A 119 -16.33 -8.70 -5.17
N ARG A 120 -17.47 -9.14 -5.74
CA ARG A 120 -17.52 -9.99 -6.94
C ARG A 120 -17.96 -9.25 -8.21
N GLN A 121 -18.85 -8.26 -8.08
CA GLN A 121 -19.54 -7.62 -9.20
C GLN A 121 -18.95 -6.27 -9.60
N TRP A 122 -17.70 -5.96 -9.23
CA TRP A 122 -17.05 -4.69 -9.55
C TRP A 122 -16.64 -4.51 -11.02
N LEU A 123 -16.76 -5.55 -11.85
CA LEU A 123 -16.58 -5.48 -13.30
C LEU A 123 -17.91 -5.18 -14.02
N PRO A 124 -17.89 -4.37 -15.10
CA PRO A 124 -19.08 -4.09 -15.89
C PRO A 124 -19.66 -5.39 -16.44
N TRP A 125 -20.97 -5.54 -16.30
CA TRP A 125 -21.68 -6.70 -16.85
C TRP A 125 -21.82 -6.53 -18.37
N ARG A 126 -21.63 -7.62 -19.11
CA ARG A 126 -21.87 -7.70 -20.55
C ARG A 126 -22.45 -9.07 -20.90
N PRO A 127 -23.32 -9.14 -21.92
CA PRO A 127 -23.95 -10.39 -22.33
C PRO A 127 -22.91 -11.40 -22.82
N ASP A 128 -22.96 -12.62 -22.30
CA ASP A 128 -22.13 -13.72 -22.79
C ASP A 128 -22.69 -14.27 -24.12
N LYS A 129 -21.97 -13.95 -25.20
CA LYS A 129 -22.28 -14.43 -26.56
C LYS A 129 -22.26 -15.96 -26.66
N THR A 130 -21.53 -16.65 -25.79
CA THR A 130 -21.47 -18.12 -25.76
C THR A 130 -22.71 -18.73 -25.12
N LYS A 131 -23.28 -18.05 -24.09
CA LYS A 131 -24.52 -18.43 -23.40
C LYS A 131 -25.78 -17.91 -24.10
N LYS A 132 -25.63 -17.14 -25.18
CA LYS A 132 -26.73 -16.45 -25.92
C LYS A 132 -27.50 -15.44 -25.07
N GLU A 133 -26.83 -14.85 -24.09
CA GLU A 133 -27.39 -13.75 -23.32
C GLU A 133 -27.50 -12.50 -24.20
N THR A 134 -28.48 -11.69 -23.87
CA THR A 134 -28.77 -10.38 -24.45
C THR A 134 -28.70 -9.32 -23.35
N GLU A 135 -28.67 -8.05 -23.70
CA GLU A 135 -28.66 -6.96 -22.72
C GLU A 135 -29.86 -6.99 -21.76
N GLU A 136 -30.96 -7.63 -22.17
CA GLU A 136 -32.17 -7.81 -21.35
C GLU A 136 -32.00 -8.86 -20.24
N ASP A 137 -30.99 -9.73 -20.34
CA ASP A 137 -30.70 -10.77 -19.33
C ASP A 137 -29.88 -10.24 -18.14
N CYS A 138 -29.58 -8.94 -18.11
CA CYS A 138 -28.88 -8.31 -17.00
C CYS A 138 -29.82 -8.09 -15.82
N GLU A 139 -29.61 -8.83 -14.73
CA GLU A 139 -30.36 -8.67 -13.48
C GLU A 139 -30.22 -7.27 -12.86
N ASP A 140 -29.10 -6.60 -13.13
CA ASP A 140 -28.71 -5.33 -12.52
C ASP A 140 -28.23 -4.34 -13.60
N PRO A 141 -29.16 -3.53 -14.16
CA PRO A 141 -28.85 -2.61 -15.26
C PRO A 141 -27.77 -1.59 -14.95
N GLU A 142 -27.55 -1.22 -13.68
CA GLU A 142 -26.49 -0.27 -13.30
C GLU A 142 -25.07 -0.83 -13.54
N ARG A 143 -24.94 -2.15 -13.74
CA ARG A 143 -23.68 -2.80 -14.13
C ARG A 143 -23.36 -2.67 -15.61
N GLN A 144 -24.33 -2.27 -16.43
CA GLN A 144 -24.11 -1.96 -17.84
C GLN A 144 -23.55 -0.55 -17.95
N VAL A 145 -22.25 -0.44 -18.20
CA VAL A 145 -21.57 0.86 -18.33
C VAL A 145 -21.60 1.30 -19.79
N LEU A 146 -22.41 2.33 -20.06
CA LEU A 146 -22.59 2.89 -21.39
C LEU A 146 -21.46 3.84 -21.75
N PHE A 147 -21.29 4.13 -23.04
CA PHE A 147 -20.27 5.08 -23.46
C PHE A 147 -20.50 6.50 -22.92
N ASP A 148 -21.76 6.91 -22.73
CA ASP A 148 -22.13 8.19 -22.14
C ASP A 148 -21.56 8.40 -20.72
N ASP A 149 -21.36 7.32 -19.95
CA ASP A 149 -20.72 7.37 -18.63
C ASP A 149 -19.21 7.71 -18.71
N LEU A 150 -18.60 7.56 -19.88
CA LEU A 150 -17.13 7.54 -20.05
C LEU A 150 -16.61 8.59 -21.01
N GLY A 151 -17.32 8.82 -22.12
CA GLY A 151 -16.93 9.74 -23.20
C GLY A 151 -16.48 11.12 -22.70
N PRO A 152 -17.21 11.79 -21.78
CA PRO A 152 -16.80 13.08 -21.22
C PRO A 152 -15.47 13.07 -20.46
N SER A 153 -15.06 11.91 -19.94
CA SER A 153 -13.83 11.73 -19.16
C SER A 153 -12.63 11.27 -19.99
N LEU A 154 -12.81 10.97 -21.28
CA LEU A 154 -11.73 10.57 -22.17
C LEU A 154 -10.85 11.75 -22.54
N ILE A 155 -9.57 11.67 -22.14
CA ILE A 155 -8.58 12.73 -22.33
C ILE A 155 -7.37 12.21 -23.10
N GLN A 156 -6.76 13.07 -23.91
CA GLN A 156 -5.52 12.72 -24.60
C GLN A 156 -4.31 12.88 -23.67
N LEU A 157 -3.66 11.75 -23.34
CA LEU A 157 -2.41 11.73 -22.60
C LEU A 157 -1.22 11.63 -23.55
N SER A 158 -0.56 12.76 -23.83
CA SER A 158 0.62 12.80 -24.71
C SER A 158 1.95 12.63 -23.97
N ASN A 159 1.97 12.87 -22.65
CA ASN A 159 3.19 12.78 -21.85
C ASN A 159 3.43 11.32 -21.38
N PRO A 160 4.57 10.69 -21.70
CA PRO A 160 4.89 9.31 -21.30
C PRO A 160 4.92 9.10 -19.79
N ASP A 161 5.29 10.10 -18.99
CA ASP A 161 5.28 10.01 -17.53
C ASP A 161 3.86 9.93 -17.00
N LEU A 162 2.93 10.70 -17.58
CA LEU A 162 1.50 10.66 -17.22
C LEU A 162 0.85 9.35 -17.67
N GLN A 163 1.25 8.82 -18.84
CA GLN A 163 0.84 7.50 -19.32
C GLN A 163 1.29 6.40 -18.36
N CYS A 164 2.54 6.45 -17.92
CA CYS A 164 3.11 5.53 -16.94
C CYS A 164 2.39 5.65 -15.59
N GLN A 165 2.15 6.89 -15.12
CA GLN A 165 1.42 7.16 -13.88
C GLN A 165 -0.03 6.66 -13.94
N LEU A 166 -0.71 6.76 -15.08
CA LEU A 166 -2.06 6.19 -15.26
C LEU A 166 -2.06 4.69 -14.98
N LEU A 167 -1.11 3.95 -15.58
CA LEU A 167 -1.03 2.50 -15.44
C LEU A 167 -0.68 2.09 -14.01
N TYR A 168 0.27 2.76 -13.35
CA TYR A 168 0.55 2.50 -11.94
C TYR A 168 -0.60 2.88 -11.02
N SER A 169 -1.36 3.93 -11.35
CA SER A 169 -2.54 4.32 -10.57
C SER A 169 -3.66 3.28 -10.73
N PHE A 170 -3.83 2.70 -11.92
CA PHE A 170 -4.78 1.60 -12.13
C PHE A 170 -4.37 0.35 -11.34
N LEU A 171 -3.09 -0.04 -11.38
CA LEU A 171 -2.58 -1.14 -10.56
C LEU A 171 -2.82 -0.89 -9.05
N GLN A 172 -2.52 0.32 -8.57
CA GLN A 172 -2.80 0.72 -7.18
C GLN A 172 -4.30 0.67 -6.85
N PHE A 173 -5.15 1.09 -7.78
CA PHE A 173 -6.61 1.04 -7.66
C PHE A 173 -7.13 -0.40 -7.54
N LEU A 174 -6.50 -1.35 -8.24
CA LEU A 174 -6.75 -2.79 -8.14
C LEU A 174 -6.17 -3.42 -6.85
N GLY A 175 -5.35 -2.69 -6.09
CA GLY A 175 -4.73 -3.16 -4.84
C GLY A 175 -3.29 -3.68 -4.97
N VAL A 176 -2.64 -3.44 -6.12
CA VAL A 176 -1.22 -3.77 -6.33
C VAL A 176 -0.34 -2.68 -5.68
N PRO A 177 0.66 -3.04 -4.85
CA PRO A 177 1.58 -2.09 -4.26
C PRO A 177 2.53 -1.52 -5.33
N CYS A 178 2.23 -0.31 -5.81
CA CYS A 178 3.05 0.40 -6.78
C CYS A 178 3.62 1.69 -6.16
N THR A 179 4.78 2.15 -6.64
CA THR A 179 5.47 3.35 -6.13
C THR A 179 4.83 4.68 -6.56
N SER A 180 3.61 4.65 -7.10
CA SER A 180 2.87 5.87 -7.45
C SER A 180 2.34 6.50 -6.17
N LYS A 181 2.82 7.70 -5.83
CA LYS A 181 2.22 8.50 -4.78
C LYS A 181 0.97 9.16 -5.37
N LEU A 182 -0.19 8.97 -4.75
CA LEU A 182 -1.34 9.82 -5.05
C LEU A 182 -0.96 11.28 -4.81
N PHE A 183 -1.57 12.18 -5.57
CA PHE A 183 -1.43 13.61 -5.35
C PHE A 183 -1.89 13.95 -3.91
N PRO A 184 -1.11 14.73 -3.14
CA PRO A 184 -1.46 15.06 -1.75
C PRO A 184 -2.87 15.63 -1.57
N SER A 185 -3.35 16.42 -2.55
CA SER A 185 -4.70 16.99 -2.58
C SER A 185 -5.82 15.95 -2.60
N ASN A 186 -5.54 14.72 -3.07
CA ASN A 186 -6.52 13.67 -3.30
C ASN A 186 -6.43 12.58 -2.23
N LEU A 187 -5.35 12.54 -1.45
CA LEU A 187 -5.08 11.47 -0.51
C LEU A 187 -6.17 11.38 0.56
N TYR A 188 -6.41 12.48 1.28
CA TYR A 188 -7.34 12.48 2.42
C TYR A 188 -8.80 12.28 2.02
N ILE A 189 -9.20 12.79 0.85
CA ILE A 189 -10.55 12.58 0.31
C ILE A 189 -10.77 11.11 -0.04
N ALA A 190 -9.75 10.44 -0.60
CA ALA A 190 -9.82 9.03 -0.94
C ALA A 190 -9.71 8.10 0.28
N MET A 191 -9.17 8.59 1.41
CA MET A 191 -8.93 7.80 2.61
C MET A 191 -10.23 7.35 3.27
N ASP A 192 -10.45 6.04 3.31
CA ASP A 192 -11.62 5.39 3.89
C ASP A 192 -11.28 4.09 4.66
N GLU A 193 -10.00 3.72 4.80
CA GLU A 193 -9.56 2.46 5.42
C GLU A 193 -8.56 2.69 6.58
N ASN A 194 -8.73 1.94 7.68
CA ASN A 194 -7.87 2.00 8.86
C ASN A 194 -6.49 1.32 8.69
N ASN A 195 -6.17 0.79 7.51
CA ASN A 195 -4.93 0.04 7.27
C ASN A 195 -3.66 0.87 7.58
N ILE A 196 -3.78 2.20 7.65
CA ILE A 196 -2.68 3.09 8.08
C ILE A 196 -2.15 2.74 9.48
N PHE A 197 -2.92 2.04 10.32
CA PHE A 197 -2.50 1.64 11.65
C PHE A 197 -1.96 0.21 11.73
N ASP A 198 -2.09 -0.60 10.67
CA ASP A 198 -1.71 -2.01 10.68
C ASP A 198 -0.18 -2.16 10.60
N SER A 199 0.43 -2.84 11.59
CA SER A 199 1.89 -2.95 11.67
C SER A 199 2.42 -4.26 12.26
N VAL A 200 1.61 -5.32 12.31
CA VAL A 200 1.91 -6.54 13.10
C VAL A 200 3.28 -7.14 12.77
N LEU A 201 3.72 -7.13 11.50
CA LEU A 201 5.04 -7.64 11.11
C LEU A 201 6.20 -6.65 11.33
N SER A 202 5.93 -5.34 11.28
CA SER A 202 6.92 -4.29 11.56
C SER A 202 7.36 -4.27 13.02
N ASP A 203 6.56 -4.84 13.92
CA ASP A 203 6.89 -4.96 15.34
C ASP A 203 7.81 -6.16 15.64
N GLU A 204 7.64 -7.28 14.94
CA GLU A 204 8.51 -8.45 15.14
C GLU A 204 9.85 -8.33 14.41
N LYS A 205 9.85 -7.73 13.22
CA LYS A 205 10.99 -7.67 12.29
C LYS A 205 11.22 -6.25 11.80
N PRO A 206 11.75 -5.35 12.66
CA PRO A 206 11.84 -3.92 12.36
C PRO A 206 12.87 -3.56 11.28
N LEU A 207 13.86 -4.42 10.98
CA LEU A 207 14.87 -4.17 9.95
C LEU A 207 14.41 -4.64 8.57
N THR A 208 13.57 -5.67 8.51
CA THR A 208 13.15 -6.32 7.25
C THR A 208 11.66 -6.28 6.98
N SER A 209 10.92 -5.48 7.75
CA SER A 209 9.51 -5.24 7.46
C SER A 209 9.41 -4.61 6.09
N PHE A 210 8.77 -5.35 5.19
CA PHE A 210 8.41 -4.81 3.89
C PHE A 210 7.31 -3.78 4.14
N ASP A 211 7.70 -2.50 4.27
CA ASP A 211 6.76 -1.40 4.41
C ASP A 211 6.03 -1.25 3.08
N PHE A 212 4.89 -1.93 2.96
CA PHE A 212 3.94 -1.63 1.91
C PHE A 212 3.45 -0.20 2.13
N PRO A 213 3.40 0.66 1.10
CA PRO A 213 2.78 1.97 1.22
C PRO A 213 1.28 1.76 1.50
N LEU A 214 0.92 1.68 2.78
CA LEU A 214 -0.45 1.62 3.25
C LEU A 214 -1.04 3.00 3.03
N SER A 215 -1.97 3.08 2.10
CA SER A 215 -2.41 4.35 1.54
C SER A 215 -3.66 4.91 2.23
N GLY A 216 -4.24 4.16 3.17
CA GLY A 216 -5.43 4.55 3.92
C GLY A 216 -6.72 4.54 3.12
N PHE A 217 -6.72 3.97 1.92
CA PHE A 217 -7.91 3.78 1.09
C PHE A 217 -8.01 2.34 0.61
N ASN A 218 -9.25 1.86 0.46
CA ASN A 218 -9.52 0.52 -0.03
C ASN A 218 -9.24 0.39 -1.54
N SER A 219 -8.77 -0.77 -1.97
CA SER A 219 -8.83 -1.17 -3.39
C SER A 219 -10.26 -1.50 -3.82
N ILE A 220 -10.48 -1.60 -5.13
CA ILE A 220 -11.78 -1.97 -5.71
C ILE A 220 -12.30 -3.29 -5.11
N GLY A 221 -13.62 -3.43 -4.95
CA GLY A 221 -14.23 -4.65 -4.39
C GLY A 221 -14.02 -4.87 -2.88
N HIS A 222 -13.50 -3.89 -2.15
CA HIS A 222 -13.32 -3.98 -0.69
C HIS A 222 -13.98 -2.81 0.01
N MET A 223 -15.31 -2.79 0.05
CA MET A 223 -16.07 -1.82 0.83
C MET A 223 -16.69 -2.50 2.04
N ASP A 224 -16.03 -2.42 3.19
CA ASP A 224 -16.48 -3.07 4.42
C ASP A 224 -16.73 -2.04 5.54
N THR A 225 -17.44 -2.46 6.58
CA THR A 225 -17.68 -1.68 7.79
C THR A 225 -16.41 -1.58 8.64
N MET A 226 -16.39 -0.57 9.51
CA MET A 226 -15.26 -0.31 10.40
C MET A 226 -14.99 -1.41 11.41
N LEU A 227 -16.01 -2.21 11.77
CA LEU A 227 -15.88 -3.30 12.74
C LEU A 227 -15.37 -4.59 12.10
N ARG A 228 -15.76 -4.89 10.87
CA ARG A 228 -15.34 -6.09 10.14
C ARG A 228 -13.90 -5.96 9.64
N GLY A 229 -13.56 -4.81 9.07
CA GLY A 229 -12.22 -4.52 8.55
C GLY A 229 -11.81 -5.40 7.36
N ARG A 230 -10.73 -5.06 6.67
CA ARG A 230 -10.31 -5.81 5.48
C ARG A 230 -9.84 -7.23 5.84
N HIS A 231 -10.58 -8.24 5.37
CA HIS A 231 -10.27 -9.65 5.60
C HIS A 231 -9.23 -10.26 4.63
N HIS A 232 -9.02 -9.69 3.42
CA HIS A 232 -8.07 -10.22 2.42
C HIS A 232 -7.38 -9.14 1.56
N ILE A 233 -6.13 -9.40 1.18
CA ILE A 233 -5.35 -8.70 0.15
C ILE A 233 -5.54 -9.48 -1.14
N GLY A 234 -5.88 -8.76 -2.20
CA GLY A 234 -6.23 -9.31 -3.50
C GLY A 234 -7.70 -9.68 -3.60
N HIS A 235 -8.08 -10.22 -4.75
CA HIS A 235 -9.47 -10.42 -5.15
C HIS A 235 -9.90 -11.90 -5.06
N TYR A 236 -11.17 -12.14 -5.35
CA TYR A 236 -11.66 -13.48 -5.72
C TYR A 236 -10.97 -13.98 -7.00
N LYS A 237 -11.22 -15.25 -7.37
CA LYS A 237 -10.51 -15.93 -8.47
C LYS A 237 -10.53 -15.11 -9.76
N GLU A 238 -11.70 -14.59 -10.11
CA GLU A 238 -11.97 -13.80 -11.32
C GLU A 238 -11.18 -12.49 -11.31
N GLY A 239 -11.14 -11.81 -10.16
CA GLY A 239 -10.36 -10.57 -10.03
C GLY A 239 -8.85 -10.80 -10.04
N GLU A 240 -8.37 -11.93 -9.52
CA GLU A 240 -6.96 -12.31 -9.63
C GLU A 240 -6.56 -12.63 -11.07
N GLU A 241 -7.43 -13.30 -11.82
CA GLU A 241 -7.25 -13.52 -13.26
C GLU A 241 -7.25 -12.20 -14.04
N PHE A 242 -8.17 -11.29 -13.69
CA PHE A 242 -8.20 -9.95 -14.27
C PHE A 242 -6.87 -9.21 -14.08
N ILE A 243 -6.33 -9.17 -12.84
CA ILE A 243 -5.05 -8.53 -12.56
C ILE A 243 -3.90 -9.18 -13.33
N GLN A 244 -3.88 -10.50 -13.45
CA GLN A 244 -2.86 -11.21 -14.25
C GLN A 244 -2.93 -10.81 -15.73
N ASN A 245 -4.13 -10.74 -16.30
CA ASN A 245 -4.35 -10.29 -17.67
C ASN A 245 -3.91 -8.84 -17.86
N VAL A 246 -4.19 -7.94 -16.90
CA VAL A 246 -3.68 -6.57 -16.91
C VAL A 246 -2.16 -6.59 -16.99
N PHE A 247 -1.47 -7.30 -16.09
CA PHE A 247 0.00 -7.42 -16.14
C PHE A 247 0.50 -7.91 -17.50
N HIS A 248 -0.13 -8.95 -18.07
CA HIS A 248 0.23 -9.48 -19.38
C HIS A 248 0.14 -8.43 -20.50
N VAL A 249 -0.94 -7.63 -20.52
CA VAL A 249 -1.09 -6.52 -21.47
C VAL A 249 -0.02 -5.45 -21.24
N LEU A 250 0.21 -5.06 -19.98
CA LEU A 250 1.21 -4.03 -19.64
C LEU A 250 2.65 -4.46 -20.02
N PHE A 251 2.97 -5.74 -19.97
CA PHE A 251 4.29 -6.25 -20.43
C PHE A 251 4.51 -6.08 -21.93
N LEU A 252 3.45 -5.97 -22.74
CA LEU A 252 3.54 -5.68 -24.16
C LEU A 252 3.73 -4.19 -24.43
N LEU A 253 3.22 -3.34 -23.55
CA LEU A 253 3.31 -1.88 -23.68
C LEU A 253 4.66 -1.32 -23.25
N PHE A 254 5.27 -1.92 -22.22
CA PHE A 254 6.53 -1.43 -21.67
C PHE A 254 7.76 -2.18 -22.20
N SER A 255 8.85 -1.44 -22.36
CA SER A 255 10.19 -1.98 -22.66
C SER A 255 11.19 -1.51 -21.60
N GLY A 256 12.38 -2.11 -21.56
CA GLY A 256 13.48 -1.65 -20.70
C GLY A 256 13.17 -1.59 -19.19
N LYS A 257 13.35 -0.40 -18.60
CA LYS A 257 13.31 -0.15 -17.15
C LYS A 257 11.90 -0.26 -16.59
N GLU A 258 10.91 0.21 -17.33
CA GLU A 258 9.49 0.21 -16.96
C GLU A 258 8.97 -1.22 -16.86
N LYS A 259 9.36 -2.09 -17.81
CA LYS A 259 9.05 -3.52 -17.78
C LYS A 259 9.64 -4.21 -16.53
N SER A 260 10.83 -3.78 -16.12
CA SER A 260 11.51 -4.29 -14.94
C SER A 260 10.78 -3.86 -13.65
N ASN A 261 10.39 -2.59 -13.57
CA ASN A 261 9.58 -2.06 -12.47
C ASN A 261 8.21 -2.75 -12.36
N LEU A 262 7.56 -3.03 -13.48
CA LEU A 262 6.30 -3.78 -13.50
C LEU A 262 6.47 -5.20 -12.96
N THR A 263 7.57 -5.87 -13.34
CA THR A 263 7.91 -7.21 -12.82
C THR A 263 8.12 -7.18 -11.31
N ILE A 264 8.76 -6.11 -10.81
CA ILE A 264 8.95 -5.87 -9.37
C ILE A 264 7.60 -5.69 -8.68
N CYS A 265 6.70 -4.85 -9.21
CA CYS A 265 5.37 -4.63 -8.64
C CYS A 265 4.54 -5.92 -8.58
N TRP A 266 4.59 -6.76 -9.62
CA TRP A 266 3.87 -8.04 -9.60
C TRP A 266 4.38 -8.98 -8.52
N LEU A 267 5.70 -9.11 -8.38
CA LEU A 267 6.27 -9.96 -7.33
C LEU A 267 6.02 -9.38 -5.93
N GLN A 268 6.03 -8.05 -5.77
CA GLN A 268 5.67 -7.39 -4.51
C GLN A 268 4.22 -7.67 -4.13
N TYR A 269 3.28 -7.63 -5.08
CA TYR A 269 1.88 -7.99 -4.87
C TYR A 269 1.72 -9.43 -4.34
N GLU A 270 2.43 -10.38 -4.95
CA GLU A 270 2.45 -11.77 -4.47
C GLU A 270 3.03 -11.90 -3.06
N ILE A 271 4.08 -11.15 -2.75
CA ILE A 271 4.69 -11.10 -1.41
C ILE A 271 3.69 -10.50 -0.39
N SER A 272 2.93 -9.47 -0.74
CA SER A 272 1.88 -8.89 0.14
C SER A 272 0.85 -9.94 0.54
N LYS A 273 0.40 -10.77 -0.41
CA LYS A 273 -0.54 -11.87 -0.14
C LYS A 273 0.06 -12.91 0.83
N VAL A 274 1.35 -13.24 0.69
CA VAL A 274 2.07 -14.14 1.61
C VAL A 274 2.18 -13.54 3.02
N VAL A 275 2.56 -12.26 3.10
CA VAL A 275 2.64 -11.48 4.35
C VAL A 275 1.30 -11.50 5.10
N GLN A 276 0.18 -11.29 4.41
CA GLN A 276 -1.13 -11.38 5.04
C GLN A 276 -1.48 -12.80 5.51
N CYS A 277 -1.13 -13.83 4.73
CA CYS A 277 -1.32 -15.22 5.14
C CYS A 277 -0.53 -15.56 6.42
N LEU A 278 0.63 -14.92 6.61
CA LEU A 278 1.40 -15.03 7.86
C LEU A 278 0.69 -14.34 9.03
N GLN A 279 0.15 -13.14 8.83
CA GLN A 279 -0.58 -12.38 9.85
C GLN A 279 -1.85 -13.09 10.32
N THR A 280 -2.62 -13.65 9.38
CA THR A 280 -3.85 -14.42 9.67
C THR A 280 -3.58 -15.80 10.26
N LYS A 281 -2.31 -16.22 10.38
CA LYS A 281 -1.85 -17.53 10.90
C LYS A 281 -2.48 -18.75 10.19
N ASN A 282 -3.01 -18.58 8.96
CA ASN A 282 -3.62 -19.65 8.19
C ASN A 282 -2.58 -20.47 7.41
N LYS A 283 -2.11 -21.56 8.02
CA LYS A 283 -1.05 -22.42 7.44
C LYS A 283 -1.43 -23.06 6.10
N LYS A 284 -2.72 -23.37 5.85
CA LYS A 284 -3.17 -24.00 4.59
C LYS A 284 -3.08 -22.98 3.45
N LYS A 285 -3.66 -21.79 3.65
CA LYS A 285 -3.62 -20.69 2.67
C LYS A 285 -2.19 -20.24 2.38
N LEU A 286 -1.34 -20.15 3.40
CA LEU A 286 0.08 -19.81 3.26
C LEU A 286 0.83 -20.79 2.34
N LYS A 287 0.61 -22.11 2.49
CA LYS A 287 1.27 -23.12 1.63
C LYS A 287 0.80 -23.02 0.19
N ALA A 288 -0.50 -22.86 -0.05
CA ALA A 288 -1.06 -22.73 -1.40
C ALA A 288 -0.54 -21.45 -2.08
N GLN A 289 -0.65 -20.31 -1.38
CA GLN A 289 -0.18 -19.02 -1.86
C GLN A 289 1.33 -19.01 -2.11
N GLY A 290 2.13 -19.52 -1.16
CA GLY A 290 3.58 -19.63 -1.32
C GLY A 290 4.01 -20.44 -2.55
N ARG A 291 3.29 -21.53 -2.89
CA ARG A 291 3.56 -22.30 -4.11
C ARG A 291 3.27 -21.47 -5.38
N LYS A 292 2.14 -20.77 -5.43
CA LYS A 292 1.76 -19.89 -6.55
C LYS A 292 2.80 -18.77 -6.73
N SER A 293 3.13 -18.05 -5.67
CA SER A 293 4.10 -16.94 -5.69
C SER A 293 5.51 -17.40 -6.10
N LYS A 294 5.98 -18.57 -5.63
CA LYS A 294 7.26 -19.16 -6.07
C LYS A 294 7.26 -19.51 -7.56
N LYS A 295 6.17 -20.09 -8.07
CA LYS A 295 6.04 -20.43 -9.49
C LYS A 295 6.14 -19.17 -10.35
N LEU A 296 5.43 -18.11 -9.96
CA LEU A 296 5.51 -16.81 -10.63
C LEU A 296 6.94 -16.26 -10.59
N ALA A 297 7.56 -16.15 -9.42
CA ALA A 297 8.91 -15.61 -9.27
C ALA A 297 9.93 -16.33 -10.16
N LYS A 298 9.88 -17.67 -10.21
CA LYS A 298 10.75 -18.48 -11.09
C LYS A 298 10.48 -18.22 -12.56
N ASN A 299 9.22 -18.06 -12.97
CA ASN A 299 8.86 -17.75 -14.35
C ASN A 299 9.39 -16.36 -14.76
N LEU A 300 9.24 -15.37 -13.88
CA LEU A 300 9.75 -14.01 -14.11
C LEU A 300 11.27 -13.98 -14.22
N LEU A 301 12.00 -14.74 -13.39
CA LEU A 301 13.47 -14.84 -13.44
C LEU A 301 14.00 -15.61 -14.66
N LYS A 302 13.23 -16.56 -15.21
CA LYS A 302 13.64 -17.32 -16.40
C LYS A 302 13.66 -16.47 -17.68
N ALA A 303 12.84 -15.41 -17.72
CA ALA A 303 12.76 -14.50 -18.85
C ALA A 303 14.14 -13.87 -19.13
N PRO A 304 14.58 -13.80 -20.40
CA PRO A 304 15.94 -13.40 -20.76
C PRO A 304 16.31 -12.01 -20.23
N ASP A 305 15.36 -11.07 -20.26
CA ASP A 305 15.52 -9.69 -19.79
C ASP A 305 15.78 -9.59 -18.27
N ASN A 306 15.34 -10.59 -17.51
CA ASN A 306 15.28 -10.55 -16.05
C ASN A 306 16.36 -11.40 -15.36
N ARG A 307 17.11 -12.22 -16.10
CA ARG A 307 18.05 -13.20 -15.53
C ARG A 307 19.11 -12.58 -14.63
N ASN A 308 19.57 -11.37 -14.96
CA ASN A 308 20.58 -10.65 -14.19
C ASN A 308 19.98 -9.50 -13.34
N HIS A 309 18.66 -9.42 -13.24
CA HIS A 309 18.00 -8.31 -12.53
C HIS A 309 18.03 -8.54 -11.02
N LEU A 310 19.04 -7.98 -10.33
CA LEU A 310 19.30 -8.21 -8.91
C LEU A 310 18.13 -7.88 -7.99
N SER A 311 17.32 -6.87 -8.30
CA SER A 311 16.12 -6.55 -7.48
C SER A 311 15.07 -7.66 -7.50
N LEU A 312 14.95 -8.45 -8.58
CA LEU A 312 14.03 -9.58 -8.64
C LEU A 312 14.57 -10.77 -7.86
N TRP A 313 15.88 -11.03 -7.96
CA TRP A 313 16.56 -12.00 -7.11
C TRP A 313 16.41 -11.67 -5.63
N LYS A 314 16.55 -10.38 -5.25
CA LYS A 314 16.32 -9.88 -3.90
C LYS A 314 14.92 -10.23 -3.39
N LEU A 315 13.88 -9.95 -4.18
CA LEU A 315 12.49 -10.24 -3.82
C LEU A 315 12.21 -11.75 -3.78
N TYR A 316 12.76 -12.53 -4.70
CA TYR A 316 12.59 -13.99 -4.68
C TYR A 316 13.26 -14.62 -3.44
N ALA A 317 14.47 -14.19 -3.09
CA ALA A 317 15.15 -14.65 -1.88
C ALA A 317 14.37 -14.24 -0.61
N TYR A 318 13.83 -13.02 -0.58
CA TYR A 318 12.95 -12.57 0.52
C TYR A 318 11.66 -13.40 0.62
N LEU A 319 11.03 -13.74 -0.51
CA LEU A 319 9.87 -14.63 -0.54
C LEU A 319 10.19 -16.02 0.04
N GLU A 320 11.32 -16.61 -0.33
CA GLU A 320 11.78 -17.89 0.24
C GLU A 320 12.00 -17.79 1.75
N TRP A 321 12.55 -16.67 2.21
CA TRP A 321 12.77 -16.37 3.63
C TRP A 321 11.44 -16.26 4.40
N LEU A 322 10.46 -15.53 3.88
CA LEU A 322 9.13 -15.39 4.49
C LEU A 322 8.39 -16.72 4.62
N LEU A 323 8.60 -17.64 3.67
CA LEU A 323 8.03 -18.98 3.69
C LEU A 323 8.75 -19.94 4.65
N GLY A 324 9.81 -19.47 5.34
CA GLY A 324 10.58 -20.25 6.30
C GLY A 324 11.68 -21.13 5.70
N ASN A 325 11.95 -21.04 4.39
CA ASN A 325 12.99 -21.84 3.72
C ASN A 325 14.33 -21.09 3.77
N ILE A 326 14.85 -20.87 4.97
CA ILE A 326 16.00 -20.00 5.23
C ILE A 326 17.24 -20.44 4.42
N ASP A 327 17.54 -21.73 4.39
CA ASP A 327 18.73 -22.24 3.68
C ASP A 327 18.61 -22.11 2.17
N ASP A 328 17.41 -22.24 1.61
CA ASP A 328 17.20 -22.00 0.18
C ASP A 328 17.26 -20.51 -0.14
N ALA A 329 16.72 -19.65 0.73
CA ALA A 329 16.86 -18.20 0.60
C ALA A 329 18.33 -17.76 0.61
N ARG A 330 19.15 -18.32 1.52
CA ARG A 330 20.61 -18.09 1.57
C ARG A 330 21.29 -18.48 0.26
N LYS A 331 20.99 -19.66 -0.30
CA LYS A 331 21.52 -20.10 -1.59
C LYS A 331 21.14 -19.14 -2.72
N VAL A 332 19.89 -18.65 -2.73
CA VAL A 332 19.43 -17.68 -3.74
C VAL A 332 20.18 -16.35 -3.59
N PHE A 333 20.34 -15.83 -2.37
CA PHE A 333 21.15 -14.62 -2.12
C PHE A 333 22.61 -14.81 -2.53
N ASP A 334 23.24 -15.91 -2.15
CA ASP A 334 24.64 -16.20 -2.48
C ASP A 334 24.83 -16.33 -4.00
N THR A 335 23.89 -16.98 -4.69
CA THR A 335 23.90 -17.09 -6.16
C THR A 335 23.78 -15.73 -6.83
N ALA A 336 22.87 -14.89 -6.34
CA ALA A 336 22.67 -13.54 -6.86
C ALA A 336 23.92 -12.66 -6.64
N LEU A 337 24.57 -12.75 -5.47
CA LEU A 337 25.80 -12.00 -5.19
C LEU A 337 27.00 -12.51 -5.99
N CYS A 338 27.13 -13.82 -6.20
CA CYS A 338 28.17 -14.40 -7.06
C CYS A 338 28.04 -13.94 -8.52
N THR A 339 26.80 -13.75 -9.00
CA THR A 339 26.53 -13.35 -10.39
C THR A 339 26.56 -11.83 -10.60
N ALA A 340 26.45 -11.03 -9.54
CA ALA A 340 26.36 -9.57 -9.57
C ALA A 340 27.65 -8.83 -10.00
N GLY A 341 28.78 -9.52 -10.19
CA GLY A 341 30.07 -8.93 -10.57
C GLY A 341 30.77 -8.15 -9.44
N THR A 342 31.83 -7.41 -9.77
CA THR A 342 32.75 -6.74 -8.81
C THR A 342 32.40 -5.27 -8.51
N GLY A 343 31.15 -4.85 -8.76
CA GLY A 343 30.73 -3.45 -8.61
C GLY A 343 30.75 -2.92 -7.17
N GLY A 344 30.77 -3.80 -6.17
CA GLY A 344 30.91 -3.45 -4.74
C GLY A 344 29.99 -2.32 -4.29
N LEU A 345 30.54 -1.37 -3.54
CA LEU A 345 29.82 -0.20 -2.98
C LEU A 345 29.35 0.83 -4.02
N LYS A 346 29.84 0.74 -5.27
CA LYS A 346 29.47 1.66 -6.35
C LYS A 346 28.17 1.24 -7.03
N SER A 347 27.73 -0.01 -6.87
CA SER A 347 26.48 -0.50 -7.46
C SER A 347 25.33 -0.44 -6.45
N PRO A 348 24.30 0.40 -6.66
CA PRO A 348 23.17 0.53 -5.74
C PRO A 348 22.38 -0.78 -5.58
N GLN A 349 22.32 -1.58 -6.65
CA GLN A 349 21.59 -2.86 -6.64
C GLN A 349 22.29 -3.92 -5.78
N ILE A 350 23.63 -4.00 -5.85
CA ILE A 350 24.43 -4.91 -5.02
C ILE A 350 24.33 -4.49 -3.56
N CYS A 351 24.50 -3.19 -3.27
CA CYS A 351 24.34 -2.66 -1.92
C CYS A 351 22.95 -2.97 -1.36
N SER A 352 21.89 -2.79 -2.14
CA SER A 352 20.52 -3.08 -1.70
C SER A 352 20.28 -4.57 -1.42
N LEU A 353 20.84 -5.46 -2.25
CA LEU A 353 20.77 -6.91 -2.04
C LEU A 353 21.54 -7.34 -0.78
N SER A 354 22.77 -6.86 -0.62
CA SER A 354 23.61 -7.14 0.54
C SER A 354 23.02 -6.58 1.83
N LEU A 355 22.43 -5.38 1.79
CA LEU A 355 21.78 -4.77 2.94
C LEU A 355 20.61 -5.64 3.43
N LEU A 356 19.70 -6.02 2.53
CA LEU A 356 18.56 -6.86 2.92
C LEU A 356 19.01 -8.21 3.46
N TYR A 357 19.98 -8.86 2.80
CA TYR A 357 20.49 -10.15 3.27
C TYR A 357 21.13 -10.05 4.66
N ALA A 358 21.95 -9.01 4.88
CA ALA A 358 22.55 -8.76 6.19
C ALA A 358 21.48 -8.45 7.26
N GLN A 359 20.47 -7.63 6.95
CA GLN A 359 19.37 -7.32 7.87
C GLN A 359 18.58 -8.58 8.26
N LEU A 360 18.29 -9.47 7.31
CA LEU A 360 17.60 -10.74 7.56
C LEU A 360 18.40 -11.66 8.48
N GLU A 361 19.71 -11.78 8.26
CA GLU A 361 20.58 -12.57 9.15
C GLU A 361 20.72 -11.94 10.53
N VAL A 362 20.73 -10.60 10.63
CA VAL A 362 20.78 -9.90 11.92
C VAL A 362 19.51 -10.11 12.73
N GLU A 363 18.34 -10.15 12.09
CA GLU A 363 17.08 -10.41 12.81
C GLU A 363 16.93 -11.84 13.33
N LEU A 364 17.79 -12.77 12.92
CA LEU A 364 17.88 -14.11 13.52
C LEU A 364 18.71 -14.12 14.81
N LEU A 365 19.48 -13.07 15.09
CA LEU A 365 20.32 -13.01 16.28
C LEU A 365 19.48 -12.74 17.53
N GLU A 366 19.69 -13.55 18.56
CA GLU A 366 19.08 -13.36 19.89
C GLU A 366 19.94 -12.46 20.79
N SER A 367 21.26 -12.42 20.57
CA SER A 367 22.22 -11.57 21.27
C SER A 367 23.32 -11.07 20.33
N LEU A 368 24.05 -10.03 20.77
CA LEU A 368 25.19 -9.49 20.01
C LEU A 368 26.50 -10.30 20.24
N GLU A 369 26.46 -11.33 21.09
CA GLU A 369 27.62 -12.17 21.38
C GLU A 369 28.03 -12.96 20.13
N GLY A 370 29.30 -12.85 19.72
CA GLY A 370 29.79 -13.50 18.49
C GLY A 370 29.31 -12.86 17.18
N ALA A 371 28.63 -11.72 17.22
CA ALA A 371 28.11 -11.03 16.03
C ALA A 371 29.20 -10.67 15.00
N VAL A 372 30.45 -10.46 15.44
CA VAL A 372 31.61 -10.19 14.57
C VAL A 372 31.91 -11.36 13.63
N MET A 373 31.62 -12.59 14.07
CA MET A 373 31.76 -13.80 13.24
C MET A 373 30.47 -14.14 12.48
N SER A 374 29.43 -13.29 12.52
CA SER A 374 28.17 -13.61 11.85
C SER A 374 28.28 -13.57 10.32
N ARG A 375 27.35 -14.27 9.67
CA ARG A 375 27.18 -14.21 8.22
C ARG A 375 26.93 -12.76 7.74
N ALA A 376 26.21 -11.96 8.52
CA ALA A 376 25.94 -10.56 8.19
C ALA A 376 27.23 -9.73 8.05
N VAL A 377 28.19 -9.89 8.99
CA VAL A 377 29.49 -9.19 8.90
C VAL A 377 30.29 -9.68 7.70
N HIS A 378 30.26 -10.98 7.39
CA HIS A 378 30.91 -11.52 6.19
C HIS A 378 30.38 -10.86 4.91
N ILE A 379 29.06 -10.80 4.73
CA ILE A 379 28.41 -10.18 3.57
C ILE A 379 28.84 -8.71 3.42
N LEU A 380 28.76 -7.93 4.50
CA LEU A 380 29.11 -6.51 4.50
C LEU A 380 30.61 -6.27 4.30
N THR A 381 31.47 -7.16 4.79
CA THR A 381 32.92 -7.10 4.57
C THR A 381 33.25 -7.37 3.10
N LYS A 382 32.64 -8.41 2.51
CA LYS A 382 32.84 -8.76 1.10
C LYS A 382 32.35 -7.68 0.15
N LEU A 383 31.24 -7.01 0.49
CA LEU A 383 30.74 -5.86 -0.27
C LEU A 383 31.78 -4.73 -0.36
N ALA A 384 32.48 -4.45 0.74
CA ALA A 384 33.50 -3.41 0.79
C ALA A 384 34.81 -3.80 0.08
N GLU A 385 35.18 -5.07 0.07
CA GLU A 385 36.38 -5.56 -0.63
C GLU A 385 36.28 -5.39 -2.17
N SER A 386 35.08 -5.24 -2.72
CA SER A 386 34.81 -5.12 -4.18
C SER A 386 35.41 -6.27 -5.03
N GLY A 387 35.67 -7.42 -4.40
CA GLY A 387 36.13 -8.65 -5.04
C GLY A 387 34.98 -9.60 -5.39
N PRO A 388 35.27 -10.77 -5.98
CA PRO A 388 34.25 -11.79 -6.23
C PRO A 388 33.65 -12.26 -4.89
N TYR A 389 32.32 -12.32 -4.84
CA TYR A 389 31.63 -12.81 -3.64
C TYR A 389 31.91 -14.30 -3.45
N VAL A 390 32.22 -14.69 -2.22
CA VAL A 390 32.39 -16.08 -1.81
C VAL A 390 31.39 -16.37 -0.70
N PRO A 391 30.61 -17.46 -0.80
CA PRO A 391 29.65 -17.84 0.25
C PRO A 391 30.32 -17.97 1.62
N TYR A 392 29.53 -17.72 2.66
CA TYR A 392 30.03 -17.72 4.03
C TYR A 392 30.53 -19.11 4.47
N SER A 393 31.78 -19.16 4.92
CA SER A 393 32.48 -20.41 5.30
C SER A 393 32.68 -20.58 6.81
N GLY A 394 32.14 -19.69 7.66
CA GLY A 394 32.23 -19.81 9.12
C GLY A 394 33.28 -18.91 9.80
N GLN A 395 34.07 -18.16 9.04
CA GLN A 395 35.13 -17.31 9.60
C GLN A 395 35.20 -15.94 8.91
N VAL A 396 35.37 -14.88 9.71
CA VAL A 396 35.63 -13.52 9.23
C VAL A 396 36.96 -13.05 9.83
N LEU A 397 37.94 -12.78 8.96
CA LEU A 397 39.26 -12.31 9.39
C LEU A 397 39.18 -10.85 9.89
N SER A 398 39.72 -10.58 11.07
CA SER A 398 39.74 -9.23 11.67
C SER A 398 40.42 -8.19 10.77
N VAL A 399 41.44 -8.59 10.02
CA VAL A 399 42.14 -7.73 9.06
C VAL A 399 41.20 -7.24 7.95
N ASN A 400 40.28 -8.09 7.49
CA ASN A 400 39.33 -7.74 6.44
C ASN A 400 38.26 -6.78 6.98
N VAL A 401 37.82 -6.98 8.22
CA VAL A 401 36.90 -6.05 8.91
C VAL A 401 37.52 -4.65 9.02
N LEU A 402 38.80 -4.54 9.37
CA LEU A 402 39.48 -3.25 9.47
C LEU A 402 39.64 -2.55 8.10
N LYS A 403 39.94 -3.33 7.04
CA LYS A 403 40.00 -2.80 5.67
C LYS A 403 38.63 -2.32 5.20
N ALA A 404 37.59 -3.14 5.37
CA ALA A 404 36.22 -2.81 5.00
C ALA A 404 35.75 -1.51 5.68
N ARG A 405 36.08 -1.31 6.96
CA ARG A 405 35.74 -0.07 7.69
C ARG A 405 36.29 1.17 6.98
N LYS A 406 37.58 1.17 6.63
CA LYS A 406 38.20 2.30 5.91
C LYS A 406 37.55 2.51 4.55
N THR A 407 37.22 1.43 3.83
CA THR A 407 36.56 1.55 2.52
C THR A 407 35.18 2.17 2.63
N TYR A 408 34.37 1.78 3.62
CA TYR A 408 33.06 2.41 3.86
C TYR A 408 33.19 3.88 4.24
N GLU A 409 34.14 4.22 5.12
CA GLU A 409 34.38 5.60 5.53
C GLU A 409 34.76 6.49 4.34
N HIS A 410 35.70 6.03 3.51
CA HIS A 410 36.07 6.72 2.27
C HIS A 410 34.89 6.82 1.30
N ALA A 411 34.14 5.75 1.09
CA ALA A 411 32.99 5.76 0.18
C ALA A 411 31.91 6.76 0.62
N LEU A 412 31.64 6.87 1.93
CA LEU A 412 30.68 7.85 2.46
C LEU A 412 31.20 9.29 2.32
N GLN A 413 32.48 9.55 2.63
CA GLN A 413 33.10 10.87 2.47
C GLN A 413 33.16 11.30 1.00
N ASP A 414 33.52 10.39 0.09
CA ASP A 414 33.54 10.61 -1.36
C ASP A 414 32.14 10.93 -1.89
N TYR A 415 31.10 10.29 -1.33
CA TYR A 415 29.72 10.57 -1.73
C TYR A 415 29.26 11.94 -1.21
N LEU A 416 29.49 12.25 0.07
CA LEU A 416 29.07 13.49 0.70
C LEU A 416 29.84 14.73 0.20
N SER A 417 31.01 14.55 -0.42
CA SER A 417 31.81 15.63 -1.01
C SER A 417 31.46 15.96 -2.46
N LYS A 418 30.66 15.14 -3.13
CA LYS A 418 30.17 15.43 -4.49
C LYS A 418 29.05 16.48 -4.44
N THR A 419 29.19 17.55 -5.22
CA THR A 419 28.11 18.50 -5.49
C THR A 419 27.11 17.84 -6.46
N PRO A 420 25.79 17.95 -6.23
CA PRO A 420 24.81 17.23 -7.04
C PRO A 420 24.71 17.82 -8.45
N PHE A 421 24.82 16.94 -9.46
CA PHE A 421 24.58 17.23 -10.88
C PHE A 421 23.15 16.84 -11.29
N SER A 422 22.79 17.15 -12.55
CA SER A 422 21.48 17.21 -13.22
C SER A 422 20.36 16.19 -12.86
N ASP A 423 19.13 16.61 -13.15
CA ASP A 423 17.83 16.03 -12.74
C ASP A 423 17.55 14.55 -13.09
N GLN A 424 18.24 13.92 -14.05
CA GLN A 424 17.97 12.53 -14.44
C GLN A 424 18.73 11.46 -13.61
N ASP A 425 19.84 11.82 -12.96
CA ASP A 425 20.67 10.88 -12.16
C ASP A 425 20.27 10.83 -10.66
N GLN A 426 19.44 11.77 -10.20
CA GLN A 426 19.16 12.00 -8.78
C GLN A 426 18.45 10.85 -8.03
N VAL A 427 17.60 10.07 -8.71
CA VAL A 427 16.86 8.94 -8.09
C VAL A 427 17.75 7.72 -7.88
N SER A 428 18.70 7.48 -8.79
CA SER A 428 19.70 6.40 -8.66
C SER A 428 20.69 6.74 -7.54
N ASP A 429 21.15 7.99 -7.51
CA ASP A 429 22.04 8.55 -6.50
C ASP A 429 21.42 8.47 -5.10
N THR A 430 20.16 8.90 -4.94
CA THR A 430 19.44 8.81 -3.65
C THR A 430 19.39 7.38 -3.10
N ASN A 431 19.05 6.40 -3.93
CA ASN A 431 19.02 5.00 -3.53
C ASN A 431 20.42 4.47 -3.20
N GLN A 432 21.45 4.93 -3.90
CA GLN A 432 22.83 4.55 -3.61
C GLN A 432 23.26 5.03 -2.22
N LEU A 433 22.99 6.28 -1.86
CA LEU A 433 23.30 6.83 -0.53
C LEU A 433 22.60 6.05 0.58
N VAL A 434 21.28 5.84 0.46
CA VAL A 434 20.49 5.14 1.49
C VAL A 434 21.02 3.71 1.71
N ASN A 435 21.29 2.98 0.63
CA ASN A 435 21.82 1.61 0.74
C ASN A 435 23.26 1.60 1.30
N LEU A 436 24.12 2.55 0.92
CA LEU A 436 25.48 2.68 1.44
C LEU A 436 25.48 2.96 2.95
N VAL A 437 24.70 3.94 3.38
CA VAL A 437 24.55 4.32 4.80
C VAL A 437 23.97 3.16 5.59
N GLY A 438 22.94 2.48 5.07
CA GLY A 438 22.37 1.28 5.69
C GLY A 438 23.40 0.16 5.88
N CYS A 439 24.18 -0.17 4.84
CA CYS A 439 25.25 -1.17 4.93
C CYS A 439 26.32 -0.76 5.94
N TYR A 440 26.76 0.50 5.91
CA TYR A 440 27.83 0.97 6.77
C TYR A 440 27.40 1.04 8.24
N ALA A 441 26.22 1.58 8.51
CA ALA A 441 25.69 1.65 9.87
C ALA A 441 25.45 0.25 10.46
N LEU A 442 24.91 -0.69 9.67
CA LEU A 442 24.75 -2.08 10.12
C LEU A 442 26.11 -2.77 10.36
N PHE A 443 27.11 -2.50 9.52
CA PHE A 443 28.47 -3.00 9.72
C PHE A 443 29.11 -2.44 11.01
N GLN A 444 28.94 -1.14 11.28
CA GLN A 444 29.44 -0.53 12.51
C GLN A 444 28.68 -1.06 13.74
N TYR A 445 27.37 -1.25 13.63
CA TYR A 445 26.56 -1.85 14.68
C TYR A 445 27.08 -3.23 15.11
N LEU A 446 27.35 -4.10 14.15
CA LEU A 446 27.80 -5.47 14.42
C LEU A 446 29.27 -5.57 14.88
N THR A 447 30.09 -4.55 14.60
CA THR A 447 31.54 -4.59 14.90
C THR A 447 31.97 -3.71 16.07
N LEU A 448 31.29 -2.59 16.31
CA LEU A 448 31.61 -1.60 17.36
C LEU A 448 30.43 -1.28 18.29
N GLY A 449 29.20 -1.68 17.94
CA GLY A 449 28.01 -1.44 18.77
C GLY A 449 27.15 -0.27 18.28
N ILE A 450 26.09 0.02 19.04
CA ILE A 450 25.03 0.95 18.64
C ILE A 450 25.49 2.40 18.48
N ASP A 451 26.34 2.89 19.38
CA ASP A 451 26.80 4.30 19.36
C ASP A 451 27.58 4.61 18.07
N ALA A 452 28.40 3.65 17.61
CA ALA A 452 29.13 3.78 16.35
C ALA A 452 28.20 3.88 15.14
N ALA A 453 27.08 3.14 15.14
CA ALA A 453 26.09 3.20 14.06
C ALA A 453 25.29 4.51 14.09
N VAL A 454 24.89 4.98 15.28
CA VAL A 454 24.17 6.27 15.47
C VAL A 454 25.00 7.44 14.95
N LEU A 455 26.32 7.43 15.18
CA LEU A 455 27.23 8.47 14.66
C LEU A 455 27.20 8.57 13.13
N ILE A 456 27.08 7.44 12.41
CA ILE A 456 26.99 7.45 10.95
C ILE A 456 25.71 8.14 10.48
N TYR A 457 24.59 7.84 11.14
CA TYR A 457 23.30 8.48 10.84
C TYR A 457 23.32 9.99 11.14
N ALA A 458 23.91 10.40 12.26
CA ALA A 458 24.06 11.80 12.63
C ALA A 458 24.94 12.56 11.62
N GLN A 459 26.13 12.03 11.29
CA GLN A 459 27.05 12.63 10.32
C GLN A 459 26.39 12.81 8.95
N THR A 460 25.65 11.81 8.49
CA THR A 460 24.93 11.88 7.21
C THR A 460 23.85 12.96 7.26
N SER A 461 23.11 13.03 8.36
CA SER A 461 22.00 13.98 8.54
C SER A 461 22.48 15.44 8.64
N GLU A 462 23.58 15.70 9.34
CA GLU A 462 24.18 17.05 9.44
C GLU A 462 24.69 17.55 8.09
N LYS A 463 25.38 16.68 7.34
CA LYS A 463 25.96 17.04 6.05
C LYS A 463 24.91 17.25 4.97
N LEU A 464 23.82 16.47 4.99
CA LEU A 464 22.72 16.60 4.05
C LEU A 464 21.67 17.65 4.49
N GLY A 465 21.65 18.00 5.78
CA GLY A 465 20.65 18.86 6.40
C GLY A 465 20.98 20.36 6.43
N ALA A 466 22.16 20.79 5.99
CA ALA A 466 22.56 22.21 5.94
C ALA A 466 21.85 22.95 4.78
N PRO A 467 20.92 23.88 5.06
CA PRO A 467 20.29 24.69 4.01
C PRO A 467 21.08 25.98 3.80
N GLY A 468 21.44 26.29 2.56
CA GLY A 468 21.61 27.69 2.15
C GLY A 468 20.27 28.44 2.31
N PRO A 469 20.27 29.77 2.53
CA PRO A 469 19.06 30.51 2.87
C PRO A 469 18.16 30.67 1.63
N GLN A 470 17.05 29.95 1.58
CA GLN A 470 15.93 30.29 0.69
C GLN A 470 14.64 30.42 1.50
N LYS A 471 14.11 31.63 1.47
CA LYS A 471 12.79 31.99 2.01
C LYS A 471 11.73 31.30 1.16
N CYS A 472 10.82 30.55 1.78
CA CYS A 472 9.56 30.16 1.14
C CYS A 472 8.69 31.41 1.00
N GLU A 473 8.62 31.97 -0.21
CA GLU A 473 7.47 32.76 -0.63
C GLU A 473 6.49 31.84 -1.36
N ASN A 474 5.22 31.95 -0.98
CA ASN A 474 4.10 31.22 -1.53
C ASN A 474 3.82 31.70 -2.96
N THR A 475 4.13 30.89 -3.96
CA THR A 475 3.48 30.99 -5.28
C THR A 475 3.42 29.61 -5.92
N GLY A 476 2.22 29.22 -6.36
CA GLY A 476 1.96 27.95 -7.01
C GLY A 476 2.63 27.88 -8.37
N GLU A 477 3.80 27.26 -8.42
CA GLU A 477 4.44 26.85 -9.66
C GLU A 477 5.03 25.44 -9.47
N ASN A 478 4.96 24.65 -10.53
CA ASN A 478 5.35 23.24 -10.60
C ASN A 478 6.75 22.99 -10.02
N PHE A 479 6.82 22.50 -8.78
CA PHE A 479 8.08 22.05 -8.20
C PHE A 479 8.45 20.68 -8.77
N GLY A 480 9.43 20.69 -9.67
CA GLY A 480 10.30 19.54 -9.90
C GLY A 480 10.80 19.03 -8.55
N ILE A 481 10.64 17.72 -8.33
CA ILE A 481 10.89 17.02 -7.08
C ILE A 481 12.38 17.17 -6.73
N GLN A 482 12.72 18.08 -5.82
CA GLN A 482 14.00 18.03 -5.13
C GLN A 482 14.00 16.75 -4.28
N ASN A 483 14.82 15.75 -4.63
CA ASN A 483 14.81 14.40 -4.05
C ASN A 483 15.57 14.25 -2.71
N PHE A 484 16.26 15.29 -2.24
CA PHE A 484 17.01 15.29 -0.97
C PHE A 484 16.17 14.99 0.29
N PRO A 485 14.92 15.48 0.43
CA PRO A 485 14.07 15.15 1.58
C PRO A 485 13.76 13.65 1.67
N ALA A 486 13.61 12.94 0.55
CA ALA A 486 13.27 11.51 0.53
C ALA A 486 14.45 10.63 0.96
N ALA A 487 15.68 10.99 0.58
CA ALA A 487 16.89 10.28 1.01
C ALA A 487 17.06 10.35 2.53
N LEU A 488 16.93 11.55 3.09
CA LEU A 488 17.10 11.79 4.52
C LEU A 488 15.99 11.15 5.35
N GLU A 489 14.76 11.17 4.84
CA GLU A 489 13.62 10.45 5.42
C GLU A 489 13.89 8.94 5.50
N ALA A 490 14.37 8.32 4.40
CA ALA A 490 14.71 6.90 4.36
C ALA A 490 15.88 6.53 5.30
N VAL A 491 16.92 7.36 5.38
CA VAL A 491 18.03 7.18 6.34
C VAL A 491 17.53 7.27 7.79
N THR A 492 16.61 8.19 8.07
CA THR A 492 16.01 8.36 9.40
C THR A 492 15.15 7.15 9.79
N LEU A 493 14.44 6.55 8.84
CA LEU A 493 13.75 5.27 9.05
C LEU A 493 14.73 4.13 9.37
N LEU A 494 15.85 4.00 8.66
CA LEU A 494 16.88 3.01 8.97
C LEU A 494 17.46 3.20 10.38
N HIS A 495 17.71 4.44 10.78
CA HIS A 495 18.20 4.79 12.11
C HIS A 495 17.22 4.35 13.21
N THR A 496 15.95 4.73 13.08
CA THR A 496 14.92 4.42 14.08
C THR A 496 14.62 2.92 14.15
N ASN A 497 14.62 2.21 13.01
CA ASN A 497 14.46 0.76 12.96
C ASN A 497 15.63 0.00 13.60
N LEU A 498 16.87 0.46 13.43
CA LEU A 498 18.03 -0.12 14.09
C LEU A 498 17.96 0.03 15.62
N LEU A 499 17.59 1.21 16.11
CA LEU A 499 17.39 1.45 17.53
C LEU A 499 16.26 0.58 18.11
N ARG A 500 15.13 0.44 17.39
CA ARG A 500 14.04 -0.48 17.75
C ARG A 500 14.52 -1.93 17.85
N PHE A 501 15.30 -2.38 16.87
CA PHE A 501 15.89 -3.72 16.88
C PHE A 501 16.83 -3.92 18.06
N HIS A 502 17.75 -2.98 18.31
CA HIS A 502 18.70 -3.07 19.41
C HIS A 502 17.97 -3.22 20.76
N MET A 503 16.97 -2.38 21.02
CA MET A 503 16.13 -2.47 22.22
C MET A 503 15.38 -3.80 22.38
N LYS A 504 15.17 -4.55 21.31
CA LYS A 504 14.53 -5.87 21.36
C LYS A 504 15.50 -6.95 21.87
N ILE A 505 16.78 -6.85 21.50
CA ILE A 505 17.80 -7.88 21.79
C ILE A 505 18.75 -7.50 22.94
N SER A 506 18.78 -6.23 23.36
CA SER A 506 19.65 -5.73 24.43
C SER A 506 18.88 -4.86 25.43
N VAL A 507 19.41 -4.76 26.64
CA VAL A 507 18.93 -3.80 27.64
C VAL A 507 19.46 -2.41 27.27
N TYR A 508 18.59 -1.54 26.74
CA TYR A 508 18.96 -0.21 26.27
C TYR A 508 17.96 0.87 26.71
N PRO A 509 18.41 2.09 27.08
CA PRO A 509 17.52 3.19 27.46
C PRO A 509 16.56 3.59 26.34
N LEU A 510 15.34 3.98 26.68
CA LEU A 510 14.33 4.37 25.70
C LEU A 510 14.52 5.79 25.13
N ASN A 511 15.25 6.65 25.84
CA ASN A 511 15.37 8.07 25.48
C ASN A 511 15.98 8.31 24.08
N PRO A 512 17.08 7.65 23.67
CA PRO A 512 17.69 7.89 22.36
C PRO A 512 16.72 7.60 21.20
N LEU A 513 15.96 6.51 21.29
CA LEU A 513 14.95 6.18 20.29
C LEU A 513 13.80 7.18 20.29
N ARG A 514 13.35 7.63 21.47
CA ARG A 514 12.31 8.67 21.58
C ARG A 514 12.78 9.98 20.94
N GLU A 515 13.99 10.42 21.25
CA GLU A 515 14.57 11.66 20.71
C GLU A 515 14.66 11.58 19.18
N ALA A 516 15.26 10.50 18.65
CA ALA A 516 15.36 10.27 17.21
C ALA A 516 13.99 10.31 16.51
N LEU A 517 12.97 9.67 17.07
CA LEU A 517 11.61 9.70 16.51
C LEU A 517 10.96 11.08 16.61
N THR A 518 11.11 11.78 17.73
CA THR A 518 10.51 13.12 17.88
C THR A 518 11.15 14.15 16.96
N GLU A 519 12.45 14.06 16.71
CA GLU A 519 13.15 14.90 15.73
C GLU A 519 12.71 14.55 14.30
N ALA A 520 12.67 13.25 13.98
CA ALA A 520 12.22 12.75 12.68
C ALA A 520 10.80 13.22 12.34
N LEU A 521 9.86 13.07 13.27
CA LEU A 521 8.44 13.40 13.07
C LEU A 521 8.16 14.90 13.01
N LYS A 522 9.03 15.75 13.60
CA LYS A 522 8.97 17.20 13.37
C LYS A 522 9.37 17.57 11.95
N ARG A 523 10.29 16.81 11.34
CA ARG A 523 10.78 17.05 9.98
C ARG A 523 9.91 16.37 8.91
N TYR A 524 9.35 15.21 9.22
CA TYR A 524 8.54 14.37 8.32
C TYR A 524 7.19 14.00 8.95
N PRO A 525 6.29 14.98 9.15
CA PRO A 525 5.02 14.75 9.83
C PRO A 525 4.05 13.84 9.05
N SER A 526 4.25 13.65 7.75
CA SER A 526 3.42 12.77 6.91
C SER A 526 3.89 11.30 6.87
N ASN A 527 5.04 10.97 7.48
CA ASN A 527 5.57 9.61 7.43
C ASN A 527 4.84 8.68 8.43
N GLN A 528 3.99 7.80 7.89
CA GLN A 528 3.19 6.88 8.70
C GLN A 528 4.03 5.83 9.44
N SER A 529 5.14 5.33 8.87
CA SER A 529 5.99 4.32 9.51
C SER A 529 6.70 4.84 10.75
N LEU A 530 7.13 6.11 10.73
CA LEU A 530 7.67 6.80 11.90
C LEU A 530 6.61 6.97 12.99
N TRP A 531 5.38 7.33 12.62
CA TRP A 531 4.29 7.46 13.59
C TRP A 531 3.90 6.12 14.24
N ARG A 532 3.80 5.04 13.45
CA ARG A 532 3.57 3.67 13.96
C ARG A 532 4.64 3.29 14.99
N SER A 533 5.91 3.54 14.65
CA SER A 533 7.04 3.31 15.55
C SER A 533 6.94 4.12 16.85
N TYR A 534 6.58 5.40 16.76
CA TYR A 534 6.41 6.28 17.91
C TYR A 534 5.28 5.82 18.85
N ILE A 535 4.11 5.47 18.32
CA ILE A 535 3.00 4.97 19.15
C ILE A 535 3.36 3.65 19.83
N HIS A 536 4.03 2.73 19.12
CA HIS A 536 4.43 1.45 19.69
C HIS A 536 5.29 1.63 20.96
N ILE A 537 6.21 2.59 20.92
CA ILE A 537 7.06 2.95 22.06
C ILE A 537 6.26 3.61 23.17
N GLU A 538 5.40 4.57 22.84
CA GLU A 538 4.64 5.30 23.85
C GLU A 538 3.62 4.39 24.56
N ARG A 539 3.14 3.32 23.91
CA ARG A 539 2.34 2.27 24.57
C ARG A 539 3.04 1.65 25.79
N LYS A 540 4.37 1.50 25.73
CA LYS A 540 5.19 0.93 26.81
C LYS A 540 5.60 1.97 27.86
N SER A 541 5.26 3.25 27.63
CA SER A 541 5.69 4.39 28.42
C SER A 541 4.54 4.93 29.28
N HIS A 542 4.81 5.27 30.55
CA HIS A 542 3.82 5.90 31.42
C HIS A 542 3.69 7.43 31.18
N SER A 543 4.33 8.00 30.16
CA SER A 543 4.47 9.45 29.99
C SER A 543 3.49 10.09 29.00
N ALA A 544 2.18 9.90 29.22
CA ALA A 544 1.15 10.50 28.36
C ALA A 544 1.29 12.01 28.17
N SER A 545 1.60 12.75 29.25
CA SER A 545 1.70 14.22 29.19
C SER A 545 2.77 14.70 28.21
N LYS A 546 3.88 13.96 28.05
CA LYS A 546 4.93 14.29 27.10
C LYS A 546 4.48 14.02 25.67
N ALA A 547 3.88 12.85 25.42
CA ALA A 547 3.33 12.50 24.12
C ALA A 547 2.25 13.52 23.67
N ARG A 548 1.34 13.89 24.57
CA ARG A 548 0.29 14.91 24.34
C ARG A 548 0.89 16.25 23.89
N ARG A 549 1.85 16.79 24.64
CA ARG A 549 2.54 18.05 24.27
C ARG A 549 3.26 17.95 22.93
N PHE A 550 3.81 16.79 22.61
CA PHE A 550 4.48 16.56 21.34
C PHE A 550 3.48 16.59 20.17
N PHE A 551 2.39 15.83 20.24
CA PHE A 551 1.31 15.88 19.25
C PHE A 551 0.72 17.28 19.08
N ASP A 552 0.43 17.97 20.19
CA ASP A 552 -0.09 19.35 20.17
C ASP A 552 0.90 20.35 19.54
N GLY A 553 2.20 20.08 19.61
CA GLY A 553 3.24 20.88 18.95
C GLY A 553 3.30 20.62 17.45
N VAL A 554 3.30 19.35 17.04
CA VAL A 554 3.40 18.96 15.62
C VAL A 554 2.14 19.36 14.85
N THR A 555 0.95 19.10 15.39
CA THR A 555 -0.35 19.45 14.76
C THR A 555 -0.52 20.93 14.46
N ARG A 556 0.15 21.83 15.19
CA ARG A 556 0.14 23.28 14.92
C ARG A 556 1.11 23.70 13.81
N SER A 557 2.09 22.86 13.49
CA SER A 557 3.17 23.16 12.56
C SER A 557 2.98 22.58 11.16
N THR A 558 1.98 21.72 10.95
CA THR A 558 1.75 20.97 9.71
C THR A 558 0.28 20.93 9.37
N ASN A 559 -0.03 20.87 8.07
CA ASN A 559 -1.39 20.67 7.55
C ASN A 559 -1.73 19.19 7.36
N SER A 560 -0.78 18.28 7.63
CA SER A 560 -0.96 16.86 7.41
C SER A 560 -1.89 16.23 8.48
N LEU A 561 -2.67 15.21 8.11
CA LEU A 561 -3.62 14.57 9.03
C LEU A 561 -3.02 13.47 9.89
N GLU A 562 -1.88 12.92 9.51
CA GLU A 562 -1.24 11.81 10.23
C GLU A 562 -1.02 12.15 11.71
N PRO A 563 -0.49 13.32 12.10
CA PRO A 563 -0.36 13.69 13.52
C PRO A 563 -1.69 13.62 14.29
N TRP A 564 -2.81 14.03 13.68
CA TRP A 564 -4.14 13.94 14.28
C TRP A 564 -4.61 12.49 14.40
N LEU A 565 -4.52 11.71 13.32
CA LEU A 565 -4.93 10.32 13.25
C LEU A 565 -4.17 9.46 14.27
N PHE A 566 -2.85 9.64 14.35
CA PHE A 566 -1.99 8.93 15.30
C PHE A 566 -2.16 9.44 16.74
N ALA A 567 -2.45 10.73 16.98
CA ALA A 567 -2.80 11.21 18.32
C ALA A 567 -4.09 10.57 18.85
N ILE A 568 -5.12 10.48 18.00
CA ILE A 568 -6.39 9.81 18.31
C ILE A 568 -6.14 8.33 18.61
N GLN A 569 -5.40 7.64 17.75
CA GLN A 569 -5.07 6.22 17.93
C GLN A 569 -4.32 5.98 19.25
N ALA A 570 -3.36 6.85 19.60
CA ALA A 570 -2.60 6.73 20.85
C ALA A 570 -3.49 6.83 22.09
N GLU A 571 -4.41 7.80 22.14
CA GLU A 571 -5.35 7.95 23.27
C GLU A 571 -6.40 6.82 23.30
N GLN A 572 -6.86 6.33 22.14
CA GLN A 572 -7.74 5.16 22.07
C GLN A 572 -7.07 3.88 22.58
N MET A 573 -5.81 3.64 22.21
CA MET A 573 -5.02 2.52 22.74
C MET A 573 -4.83 2.63 24.26
N ARG A 574 -4.59 3.84 24.78
CA ARG A 574 -4.49 4.11 26.22
C ARG A 574 -5.80 3.80 26.94
N LYS A 575 -6.94 4.23 26.39
CA LYS A 575 -8.27 3.92 26.93
C LYS A 575 -8.52 2.42 26.97
N LYS A 576 -8.26 1.69 25.88
CA LYS A 576 -8.40 0.22 25.82
C LYS A 576 -7.53 -0.47 26.86
N LEU A 577 -6.29 -0.02 27.07
CA LEU A 577 -5.40 -0.56 28.09
C LEU A 577 -5.98 -0.40 29.51
N ILE A 578 -6.47 0.79 29.85
CA ILE A 578 -7.05 1.08 31.17
C ILE A 578 -8.31 0.25 31.40
N GLU A 579 -9.19 0.14 30.40
CA GLU A 579 -10.40 -0.68 30.50
C GLU A 579 -10.09 -2.17 30.68
N ASN A 580 -9.05 -2.68 30.00
CA ASN A 580 -8.61 -4.06 30.15
C ASN A 580 -8.06 -4.34 31.55
N ILE A 581 -7.29 -3.40 32.12
CA ILE A 581 -6.79 -3.52 33.50
C ILE A 581 -7.94 -3.49 34.51
N GLN A 582 -8.94 -2.63 34.32
CA GLN A 582 -10.10 -2.52 35.21
C GLN A 582 -11.04 -3.74 35.18
N ARG A 583 -11.09 -4.48 34.06
CA ARG A 583 -11.90 -5.71 33.94
C ARG A 583 -11.18 -6.98 34.44
N ALA A 584 -9.87 -6.94 34.62
CA ALA A 584 -9.11 -8.08 35.15
C ALA A 584 -9.30 -8.16 36.67
N ASP A 585 -10.10 -9.12 37.10
CA ASP A 585 -10.51 -9.39 38.49
C ASP A 585 -9.35 -9.96 39.34
N VAL A 586 -8.26 -9.21 39.46
CA VAL A 586 -7.14 -9.53 40.35
C VAL A 586 -7.08 -8.46 41.42
N GLY A 587 -7.30 -8.88 42.66
CA GLY A 587 -7.38 -8.04 43.87
C GLY A 587 -6.09 -7.30 44.27
N GLU A 588 -5.25 -6.90 43.31
CA GLU A 588 -4.16 -5.96 43.52
C GLU A 588 -4.55 -4.60 42.93
N ILE A 589 -4.89 -3.66 43.82
CA ILE A 589 -5.13 -2.26 43.49
C ILE A 589 -3.78 -1.66 43.06
N HIS A 590 -3.42 -1.78 41.78
CA HIS A 590 -2.46 -0.86 41.20
C HIS A 590 -3.12 0.51 41.16
N SER A 591 -2.48 1.51 41.78
CA SER A 591 -2.87 2.91 41.82
C SER A 591 -2.80 3.55 40.43
N THR A 592 -3.61 3.07 39.49
CA THR A 592 -3.89 3.80 38.26
C THR A 592 -4.86 4.90 38.64
N ILE A 593 -4.36 6.14 38.65
CA ILE A 593 -5.19 7.35 38.75
C ILE A 593 -6.35 7.14 37.76
N PRO A 594 -7.61 7.18 38.20
CA PRO A 594 -8.73 7.11 37.27
C PRO A 594 -8.60 8.34 36.37
N GLU A 595 -8.13 8.16 35.13
CA GLU A 595 -8.09 9.22 34.11
C GLU A 595 -9.53 9.51 33.66
N THR A 596 -10.30 10.08 34.58
CA THR A 596 -11.60 10.71 34.31
C THR A 596 -11.34 11.82 33.29
N GLY A 597 -11.82 11.62 32.06
CA GLY A 597 -11.67 12.61 30.97
C GLY A 597 -10.99 12.13 29.69
N LEU A 598 -10.43 10.91 29.64
CA LEU A 598 -9.87 10.36 28.38
C LEU A 598 -10.89 10.36 27.24
N THR A 599 -12.13 9.96 27.52
CA THR A 599 -13.22 10.00 26.56
C THR A 599 -13.45 11.42 26.02
N ASN A 600 -13.47 12.43 26.88
CA ASN A 600 -13.66 13.82 26.47
C ASN A 600 -12.46 14.34 25.67
N ARG A 601 -11.25 13.89 26.01
CA ARG A 601 -10.04 14.22 25.25
C ARG A 601 -10.06 13.64 23.85
N ILE A 602 -10.42 12.36 23.70
CA ILE A 602 -10.55 11.72 22.38
C ILE A 602 -11.60 12.45 21.54
N VAL A 603 -12.75 12.79 22.13
CA VAL A 603 -13.78 13.61 21.47
C VAL A 603 -13.22 14.98 21.05
N ALA A 604 -12.49 15.68 21.92
CA ALA A 604 -11.89 16.97 21.57
C ALA A 604 -10.87 16.85 20.43
N LEU A 605 -10.05 15.79 20.41
CA LEU A 605 -9.13 15.52 19.30
C LEU A 605 -9.87 15.29 17.98
N PHE A 606 -10.97 14.53 18.00
CA PHE A 606 -11.81 14.37 16.82
C PHE A 606 -12.43 15.69 16.37
N GLU A 607 -13.02 16.48 17.27
CA GLU A 607 -13.63 17.77 16.92
C GLU A 607 -12.61 18.75 16.31
N HIS A 608 -11.38 18.78 16.83
CA HIS A 608 -10.31 19.59 16.23
C HIS A 608 -9.84 19.05 14.88
N ALA A 609 -9.70 17.72 14.75
CA ALA A 609 -9.27 17.11 13.51
C ALA A 609 -10.29 17.32 12.38
N VAL A 610 -11.59 17.16 12.63
CA VAL A 610 -12.65 17.36 11.62
C VAL A 610 -12.88 18.83 11.27
N GLN A 611 -12.41 19.78 12.09
CA GLN A 611 -12.43 21.21 11.78
C GLN A 611 -11.23 21.65 10.93
N SER A 612 -10.21 20.79 10.77
CA SER A 612 -9.08 21.09 9.90
C SER A 612 -9.48 21.01 8.42
N GLU A 613 -8.78 21.75 7.56
CA GLU A 613 -9.03 21.81 6.11
C GLU A 613 -9.04 20.40 5.49
N ASN A 614 -8.01 19.61 5.77
CA ASN A 614 -7.89 18.25 5.24
C ASN A 614 -8.83 17.26 5.94
N GLY A 615 -9.14 17.46 7.23
CA GLY A 615 -9.92 16.51 8.04
C GLY A 615 -11.41 16.58 7.78
N THR A 616 -11.92 17.75 7.40
CA THR A 616 -13.35 17.96 7.11
C THR A 616 -13.84 17.01 6.01
N HIS A 617 -13.03 16.78 4.98
CA HIS A 617 -13.38 15.95 3.82
C HIS A 617 -12.68 14.59 3.82
N CYS A 618 -12.30 14.07 4.99
CA CYS A 618 -11.64 12.76 5.12
C CYS A 618 -12.63 11.71 5.66
N PRO A 619 -13.16 10.80 4.80
CA PRO A 619 -14.10 9.78 5.23
C PRO A 619 -13.56 8.91 6.38
N LEU A 620 -12.30 8.49 6.32
CA LEU A 620 -11.64 7.71 7.36
C LEU A 620 -11.77 8.35 8.76
N LEU A 621 -11.54 9.66 8.85
CA LEU A 621 -11.61 10.38 10.13
C LEU A 621 -13.04 10.37 10.70
N TRP A 622 -14.04 10.59 9.85
CA TRP A 622 -15.46 10.51 10.25
C TRP A 622 -15.85 9.10 10.68
N ARG A 623 -15.44 8.08 9.92
CA ARG A 623 -15.66 6.68 10.26
C ARG A 623 -15.06 6.31 11.61
N MET A 624 -13.81 6.72 11.87
CA MET A 624 -13.16 6.53 13.17
C MET A 624 -13.91 7.22 14.31
N TYR A 625 -14.42 8.43 14.08
CA TYR A 625 -15.16 9.19 15.09
C TYR A 625 -16.53 8.55 15.40
N LEU A 626 -17.26 8.14 14.36
CA LEU A 626 -18.53 7.42 14.48
C LEU A 626 -18.35 6.11 15.25
N ASN A 627 -17.37 5.29 14.86
CA ASN A 627 -17.04 4.04 15.55
C ASN A 627 -16.74 4.29 17.04
N PHE A 628 -15.96 5.35 17.34
CA PHE A 628 -15.65 5.70 18.72
C PHE A 628 -16.90 6.08 19.54
N LEU A 629 -17.79 6.94 19.02
CA LEU A 629 -19.00 7.31 19.74
C LEU A 629 -20.00 6.14 19.86
N ALA A 630 -20.11 5.31 18.82
CA ALA A 630 -20.91 4.08 18.85
C ALA A 630 -20.41 3.13 19.95
N SER A 631 -19.10 2.95 20.09
CA SER A 631 -18.51 2.12 21.15
C SER A 631 -18.78 2.62 22.58
N LEU A 632 -19.15 3.90 22.75
CA LEU A 632 -19.55 4.48 24.04
C LEU A 632 -21.05 4.32 24.34
N GLY A 633 -21.83 3.74 23.43
CA GLY A 633 -23.29 3.58 23.56
C GLY A 633 -24.10 4.88 23.43
N LYS A 634 -23.49 5.99 22.96
CA LYS A 634 -24.16 7.30 22.85
C LYS A 634 -24.92 7.45 21.53
N LYS A 635 -25.94 6.61 21.31
CA LYS A 635 -26.68 6.50 20.04
C LYS A 635 -27.11 7.85 19.44
N GLU A 636 -27.79 8.71 20.21
CA GLU A 636 -28.25 10.03 19.74
C GLU A 636 -27.12 10.95 19.26
N LYS A 637 -26.00 10.98 19.99
CA LYS A 637 -24.84 11.80 19.61
C LYS A 637 -24.16 11.24 18.37
N SER A 638 -24.07 9.91 18.26
CA SER A 638 -23.53 9.25 17.08
C SER A 638 -24.42 9.50 15.85
N LYS A 639 -25.76 9.52 16.00
CA LYS A 639 -26.69 9.85 14.92
C LYS A 639 -26.55 11.30 14.46
N GLY A 640 -26.47 12.26 15.39
CA GLY A 640 -26.17 13.66 15.05
C GLY A 640 -24.81 13.82 14.35
N LEU A 641 -23.79 13.06 14.78
CA LEU A 641 -22.49 13.04 14.12
C LEU A 641 -22.55 12.43 12.71
N PHE A 642 -23.37 11.40 12.50
CA PHE A 642 -23.56 10.76 11.20
C PHE A 642 -24.06 11.77 10.17
N TYR A 643 -25.12 12.52 10.46
CA TYR A 643 -25.59 13.56 9.53
C TYR A 643 -24.58 14.70 9.35
N LYS A 644 -23.79 15.05 10.37
CA LYS A 644 -22.67 16.01 10.22
C LYS A 644 -21.59 15.46 9.27
N ALA A 645 -21.28 14.17 9.33
CA ALA A 645 -20.37 13.52 8.39
C ALA A 645 -20.94 13.55 6.97
N LEU A 646 -22.24 13.25 6.80
CA LEU A 646 -22.91 13.30 5.49
C LEU A 646 -22.94 14.69 4.86
N GLN A 647 -23.00 15.76 5.66
CA GLN A 647 -22.88 17.13 5.13
C GLN A 647 -21.51 17.41 4.49
N ASN A 648 -20.45 16.74 4.95
CA ASN A 648 -19.08 17.00 4.51
C ASN A 648 -18.53 15.93 3.55
N CYS A 649 -19.04 14.69 3.65
CA CYS A 649 -18.64 13.52 2.86
C CYS A 649 -19.86 12.73 2.34
N PRO A 650 -20.83 13.36 1.63
CA PRO A 650 -22.07 12.69 1.21
C PRO A 650 -21.86 11.52 0.25
N TRP A 651 -20.76 11.52 -0.51
CA TRP A 651 -20.47 10.50 -1.52
C TRP A 651 -19.91 9.20 -0.94
N ALA A 652 -19.48 9.20 0.32
CA ALA A 652 -18.73 8.09 0.90
C ALA A 652 -19.69 7.00 1.44
N LYS A 653 -20.04 6.04 0.59
CA LYS A 653 -20.94 4.90 0.89
C LYS A 653 -20.55 4.15 2.18
N VAL A 654 -19.25 4.03 2.45
CA VAL A 654 -18.72 3.47 3.70
C VAL A 654 -19.29 4.06 4.99
N LEU A 655 -19.67 5.35 5.01
CA LEU A 655 -20.30 5.98 6.18
C LEU A 655 -21.73 5.47 6.42
N TYR A 656 -22.44 5.15 5.34
CA TYR A 656 -23.79 4.59 5.39
C TYR A 656 -23.74 3.14 5.83
N MET A 657 -22.78 2.36 5.32
CA MET A 657 -22.53 0.98 5.76
C MET A 657 -22.24 0.93 7.26
N ASP A 658 -21.36 1.81 7.77
CA ASP A 658 -21.08 1.94 9.21
C ASP A 658 -22.35 2.32 10.00
N ALA A 659 -23.18 3.22 9.47
CA ALA A 659 -24.42 3.64 10.12
C ALA A 659 -25.45 2.51 10.23
N ILE A 660 -25.57 1.65 9.21
CA ILE A 660 -26.45 0.47 9.24
C ILE A 660 -26.02 -0.48 10.37
N GLU A 661 -24.72 -0.69 10.57
CA GLU A 661 -24.21 -1.53 11.65
C GLU A 661 -24.41 -0.88 13.04
N TYR A 662 -24.29 0.44 13.15
CA TYR A 662 -24.44 1.16 14.44
C TYR A 662 -25.88 1.47 14.84
N PHE A 663 -26.76 1.63 13.86
CA PHE A 663 -28.17 2.02 14.02
C PHE A 663 -29.09 1.09 13.23
N PRO A 664 -29.18 -0.20 13.59
CA PRO A 664 -29.92 -1.20 12.83
C PRO A 664 -31.41 -0.88 12.68
N ASP A 665 -31.97 -0.13 13.63
CA ASP A 665 -33.37 0.31 13.63
C ASP A 665 -33.69 1.30 12.48
N HIS A 666 -32.66 1.90 11.86
CA HIS A 666 -32.76 2.91 10.80
C HIS A 666 -32.29 2.39 9.43
N LEU A 667 -32.31 1.07 9.20
CA LEU A 667 -31.89 0.46 7.94
C LEU A 667 -32.59 1.10 6.74
N GLN A 668 -33.94 1.09 6.70
CA GLN A 668 -34.70 1.64 5.57
C GLN A 668 -34.39 3.12 5.34
N GLU A 669 -34.41 3.93 6.40
CA GLU A 669 -34.08 5.37 6.31
C GLU A 669 -32.68 5.58 5.72
N THR A 670 -31.71 4.73 6.06
CA THR A 670 -30.35 4.83 5.54
C THR A 670 -30.27 4.44 4.06
N LEU A 671 -31.00 3.40 3.64
CA LEU A 671 -31.08 2.98 2.24
C LEU A 671 -31.81 4.02 1.37
N ASP A 672 -32.87 4.63 1.89
CA ASP A 672 -33.59 5.71 1.23
C ASP A 672 -32.65 6.91 1.02
N LEU A 673 -31.84 7.26 2.03
CA LEU A 673 -30.81 8.30 1.92
C LEU A 673 -29.71 7.94 0.92
N MET A 674 -29.28 6.68 0.86
CA MET A 674 -28.30 6.23 -0.15
C MET A 674 -28.86 6.40 -1.56
N THR A 675 -30.12 6.04 -1.75
CA THR A 675 -30.85 6.18 -3.03
C THR A 675 -31.02 7.66 -3.41
N GLU A 676 -31.42 8.52 -2.46
CA GLU A 676 -31.54 9.98 -2.68
C GLU A 676 -30.21 10.61 -3.10
N LYS A 677 -29.07 10.07 -2.61
CA LYS A 677 -27.72 10.53 -2.95
C LYS A 677 -27.11 9.80 -4.14
N GLU A 678 -27.87 8.98 -4.86
CA GLU A 678 -27.42 8.23 -6.04
C GLU A 678 -26.20 7.34 -5.75
N LEU A 679 -26.08 6.85 -4.51
CA LEU A 679 -25.08 5.87 -4.12
C LEU A 679 -25.49 4.49 -4.63
N ARG A 680 -24.52 3.70 -5.08
CA ARG A 680 -24.78 2.35 -5.58
C ARG A 680 -25.28 1.46 -4.44
N VAL A 681 -26.50 0.93 -4.55
CA VAL A 681 -27.09 -0.05 -3.63
C VAL A 681 -27.28 -1.35 -4.40
N ARG A 682 -26.47 -2.37 -4.13
CA ARG A 682 -26.48 -3.62 -4.92
C ARG A 682 -27.61 -4.55 -4.54
N VAL A 683 -28.16 -4.38 -3.34
CA VAL A 683 -29.29 -5.16 -2.84
C VAL A 683 -30.39 -4.19 -2.42
N PRO A 684 -31.38 -3.90 -3.28
CA PRO A 684 -32.59 -3.19 -2.89
C PRO A 684 -33.32 -3.93 -1.76
N MET A 685 -34.08 -3.20 -0.95
CA MET A 685 -34.77 -3.81 0.20
C MET A 685 -35.81 -4.83 -0.25
N GLU A 686 -36.49 -4.57 -1.37
CA GLU A 686 -37.49 -5.45 -1.97
C GLU A 686 -36.89 -6.81 -2.35
N GLU A 687 -35.68 -6.80 -2.90
CA GLU A 687 -34.97 -8.01 -3.26
C GLU A 687 -34.55 -8.81 -2.02
N LEU A 688 -34.05 -8.12 -0.98
CA LEU A 688 -33.72 -8.77 0.29
C LEU A 688 -34.93 -9.50 0.89
N GLU A 689 -36.12 -8.89 0.82
CA GLU A 689 -37.34 -9.51 1.35
C GLU A 689 -37.69 -10.80 0.59
N LEU A 690 -37.57 -10.80 -0.75
CA LEU A 690 -37.76 -11.99 -1.57
C LEU A 690 -36.74 -13.10 -1.22
N LEU A 691 -35.46 -12.76 -1.03
CA LEU A 691 -34.41 -13.71 -0.67
C LEU A 691 -34.61 -14.35 0.72
N LEU A 692 -35.34 -13.67 1.61
CA LEU A 692 -35.67 -14.15 2.95
C LEU A 692 -36.97 -14.99 3.00
N GLU A 693 -37.85 -14.85 2.00
CA GLU A 693 -39.11 -15.59 1.90
C GLU A 693 -38.95 -16.99 1.28
N VAL A 694 -37.99 -17.14 0.36
CA VAL A 694 -37.50 -18.44 -0.17
C VAL A 694 -36.71 -19.15 0.92
#